data_AF-A0A800JE24-F1
#
_entry.id   AF-A0A800JE24-F1
#
_cell.length_a   1.000
_cell.length_b   1.000
_cell.length_c   1.000
_cell.angle_alpha   90.00
_cell.angle_beta   90.00
_cell.angle_gamma   90.00
#
_symmetry.space_group_name_H-M   'P 1'
#
loop_
_entity.id
_entity.type
_entity.pdbx_description
1 polymer ?
#
loop_
_entity_poly.entity_id
_entity_poly.type
_entity_poly.pdbx_seq_one_letter_code
_entity_poly.pdbx_strand_id
1 'polypeptide(L)'
;MKMLFSIMALVLASSVTSSSAQIPPPKPKPVSGARHPALSPDGKRLAFVYRGDIWLANATGGRAVPLTSHIELDAYPVFSPDGNWIAFGSRRHGQWDIFVIPALGGAARQLTWHSGHELPFGWNADSSRISFTARRDGTRYGLYTVDVATFRTELICEDYATMRYPRWSPDGKTMVYGRYGMPWYRPRYSGSAAADIWTINLETKERKKVRGTGHQNLFTQYLPDGRLVTVTTGEATPSSPKLNETRKKNSDNEKRTPNLWAINAKGEANQLTHFTGDSVRYPSVAARTGDIAFEYGHQIWLLKKGRTDARPVPLIVLTDHKQSPRRRERLEDGVTEAEPAPDGKSMILGLKGDIWQIPITKPSGVARKSAEQARRLTRWPGDDSDFSWAKDSKKIYFTSDRENNTRIYELNLETQKLRPLWNRKEDVVRLRLSPDGKHLFFWMAGPKGGLQRLTLADEKLKTIIKLPGTHVRGRGGVEYEWSPDNQWIAYTTRTDSSSFNIWIVPADGGNSINVTRLNAFHSDPTWSVDGKYLYFQSDRDGEGLYRLALKPDAFRISDVDMKFVKPSKPVKVEIDFDGIHRRITKMSSQNPSSDLIAAADGRLYFLARGDIYRVSYDGRETKKITTGGRRVAFRVMNDGRRVTFMKGGEMYVGRIDGGPETKITFGADWVHDVNAERMAAFNEFWKTFHHRFYDANFHGRDWDALRVKYLKRMGSVDTPMEFSTLLQMMVGELEASHTEVTAPSDTPKPTTPHLGFTIDHSHRGLGLKVKTVPKGAPGSFEKTHIKTGEFIILIDGSMIDANERMYSLLNAREDRIVELLVNDKPQKAGGRKVRYQLMSQTDWRDLTYQNQVTAARRAVETASKGKIGYLHIAAMSSSDKTRFEREAYEYILGKDAMIFDVRNNRGGNISDTLIDWLERKPHGIYQSRDQAPEVAPDRAWNKRVIVLMNEHSYSNGEMFPYAMRQRGLAEKLVGIATPGYVIWTSGFSLPGGFKARIPGKAVYRMDGSNMENNGEKPDVRVWMTPDEWLAGKDPQLDKALELLQPKPTAQKP
;
A
#
# COMPACT_ATOMS: atom_id res chain seq x y z
N MET A 1 61.36 70.87 -21.63
CA MET A 1 61.42 70.79 -23.11
C MET A 1 59.99 70.65 -23.62
N LYS A 2 59.59 71.61 -24.47
CA LYS A 2 58.33 71.90 -25.19
C LYS A 2 57.26 70.79 -25.42
N MET A 3 56.01 71.18 -25.09
CA MET A 3 54.72 71.09 -25.84
C MET A 3 54.16 69.70 -26.28
N LEU A 4 52.86 69.39 -26.19
CA LEU A 4 51.71 70.03 -26.87
C LEU A 4 50.32 69.76 -26.22
N PHE A 5 49.47 70.82 -26.20
CA PHE A 5 48.00 70.94 -26.46
C PHE A 5 46.99 69.91 -25.89
N SER A 6 46.14 70.30 -24.92
CA SER A 6 44.76 70.90 -25.02
C SER A 6 43.66 69.89 -25.36
N ILE A 7 42.57 69.73 -24.57
CA ILE A 7 41.34 70.56 -24.59
C ILE A 7 40.52 70.40 -23.28
N MET A 8 40.27 71.55 -22.62
CA MET A 8 39.00 72.11 -22.11
C MET A 8 37.94 71.26 -21.35
N ALA A 9 37.90 71.49 -20.03
CA ALA A 9 36.76 71.83 -19.15
C ALA A 9 35.39 71.12 -19.28
N LEU A 10 35.03 70.38 -18.22
CA LEU A 10 33.83 70.66 -17.41
C LEU A 10 33.98 70.01 -16.01
N VAL A 11 34.39 70.80 -15.01
CA VAL A 11 34.30 70.42 -13.58
C VAL A 11 33.01 71.03 -13.06
N LEU A 12 31.95 70.22 -13.02
CA LEU A 12 30.77 70.48 -12.21
C LEU A 12 30.74 69.40 -11.13
N ALA A 13 30.98 69.84 -9.90
CA ALA A 13 30.84 69.02 -8.71
C ALA A 13 29.37 68.64 -8.53
N SER A 14 29.01 67.43 -8.96
CA SER A 14 27.80 66.75 -8.50
C SER A 14 28.25 65.67 -7.53
N SER A 15 27.97 65.89 -6.26
CA SER A 15 28.08 64.90 -5.19
C SER A 15 27.37 63.61 -5.60
N VAL A 16 28.14 62.61 -6.08
CA VAL A 16 27.65 61.24 -6.18
C VAL A 16 27.72 60.65 -4.78
N THR A 17 26.65 60.89 -4.01
CA THR A 17 26.33 60.03 -2.88
C THR A 17 26.28 58.62 -3.42
N SER A 18 27.25 57.80 -3.01
CA SER A 18 27.23 56.35 -3.17
C SER A 18 25.99 55.83 -2.44
N SER A 19 24.85 55.80 -3.14
CA SER A 19 23.69 55.03 -2.71
C SER A 19 24.15 53.58 -2.69
N SER A 20 24.42 53.06 -1.51
CA SER A 20 24.59 51.63 -1.32
C SER A 20 23.38 50.96 -1.95
N ALA A 21 23.61 50.04 -2.88
CA ALA A 21 22.56 49.23 -3.44
C ALA A 21 22.05 48.29 -2.33
N GLN A 22 21.16 48.81 -1.48
CA GLN A 22 20.45 47.99 -0.51
C GLN A 22 19.56 47.02 -1.28
N ILE A 23 19.70 45.73 -0.99
CA ILE A 23 18.78 44.70 -1.49
C ILE A 23 17.37 45.12 -1.04
N PRO A 24 16.42 45.35 -1.96
CA PRO A 24 15.09 45.79 -1.57
C PRO A 24 14.44 44.75 -0.67
N PRO A 25 13.74 45.15 0.40
CA PRO A 25 13.09 44.20 1.29
C PRO A 25 12.08 43.38 0.48
N PRO A 26 12.13 42.04 0.56
CA PRO A 26 11.22 41.20 -0.21
C PRO A 26 9.77 41.47 0.21
N LYS A 27 8.87 41.65 -0.76
CA LYS A 27 7.44 41.80 -0.49
C LYS A 27 6.85 40.45 -0.07
N PRO A 28 6.25 40.32 1.13
CA PRO A 28 5.60 39.09 1.56
C PRO A 28 4.50 38.68 0.58
N LYS A 29 4.46 37.40 0.19
CA LYS A 29 3.41 36.84 -0.67
C LYS A 29 2.50 35.93 0.15
N PRO A 30 1.19 35.87 -0.17
CA PRO A 30 0.31 34.89 0.43
C PRO A 30 0.82 33.47 0.19
N VAL A 31 0.75 32.62 1.21
CA VAL A 31 1.14 31.22 1.10
C VAL A 31 0.14 30.44 0.25
N SER A 32 0.66 29.42 -0.43
CA SER A 32 -0.11 28.42 -1.16
C SER A 32 -0.05 27.11 -0.39
N GLY A 33 -1.16 26.37 -0.34
CA GLY A 33 -1.21 25.04 0.29
C GLY A 33 -1.39 25.03 1.81
N ALA A 34 -1.90 26.12 2.40
CA ALA A 34 -2.45 26.09 3.76
C ALA A 34 -3.66 25.13 3.83
N ARG A 35 -3.78 24.39 4.94
CA ARG A 35 -4.76 23.30 5.11
C ARG A 35 -5.44 23.33 6.47
N HIS A 36 -6.45 22.47 6.65
CA HIS A 36 -7.19 22.23 7.88
C HIS A 36 -7.59 23.52 8.62
N PRO A 37 -8.39 24.40 7.99
CA PRO A 37 -8.81 25.63 8.62
C PRO A 37 -9.69 25.35 9.84
N ALA A 38 -9.55 26.19 10.87
CA ALA A 38 -10.42 26.22 12.04
C ALA A 38 -10.73 27.67 12.40
N LEU A 39 -12.00 28.07 12.35
CA LEU A 39 -12.45 29.39 12.77
C LEU A 39 -12.66 29.44 14.28
N SER A 40 -12.30 30.57 14.90
CA SER A 40 -12.71 30.85 16.27
C SER A 40 -14.24 31.01 16.36
N PRO A 41 -14.85 30.79 17.53
CA PRO A 41 -16.30 30.84 17.69
C PRO A 41 -16.93 32.16 17.21
N ASP A 42 -16.22 33.27 17.38
CA ASP A 42 -16.62 34.62 16.95
C ASP A 42 -16.28 34.96 15.48
N GLY A 43 -15.65 34.03 14.75
CA GLY A 43 -15.28 34.21 13.34
C GLY A 43 -14.16 35.23 13.09
N LYS A 44 -13.43 35.68 14.12
CA LYS A 44 -12.38 36.71 13.99
C LYS A 44 -10.98 36.15 13.75
N ARG A 45 -10.69 34.95 14.24
CA ARG A 45 -9.39 34.27 14.12
C ARG A 45 -9.53 32.99 13.30
N LEU A 46 -8.46 32.64 12.59
CA LEU A 46 -8.35 31.44 11.79
C LEU A 46 -7.06 30.73 12.19
N ALA A 47 -7.20 29.50 12.71
CA ALA A 47 -6.09 28.57 12.81
C ALA A 47 -6.03 27.72 11.54
N PHE A 48 -4.83 27.37 11.09
CA PHE A 48 -4.62 26.55 9.89
C PHE A 48 -3.28 25.84 9.95
N VAL A 49 -3.13 24.79 9.15
CA VAL A 49 -1.89 24.01 9.03
C VAL A 49 -1.08 24.50 7.84
N TYR A 50 0.21 24.74 8.06
CA TYR A 50 1.16 25.03 6.99
C TYR A 50 2.54 24.48 7.34
N ARG A 51 3.13 23.67 6.45
CA ARG A 51 4.45 23.04 6.62
C ARG A 51 4.57 22.26 7.94
N GLY A 52 3.51 21.52 8.27
CA GLY A 52 3.46 20.64 9.43
C GLY A 52 3.13 21.26 10.79
N ASP A 53 2.94 22.58 10.89
CA ASP A 53 2.54 23.26 12.12
C ASP A 53 1.19 23.95 12.00
N ILE A 54 0.61 24.27 13.16
CA ILE A 54 -0.56 25.11 13.29
C ILE A 54 -0.13 26.58 13.41
N TRP A 55 -0.76 27.43 12.61
CA TRP A 55 -0.58 28.87 12.54
C TRP A 55 -1.90 29.57 12.88
N LEU A 56 -1.81 30.78 13.41
CA LEU A 56 -2.95 31.63 13.74
C LEU A 56 -2.88 32.96 13.00
N ALA A 57 -3.98 33.37 12.36
CA ALA A 57 -4.12 34.67 11.70
C ALA A 57 -5.51 35.27 11.96
N ASN A 58 -5.74 36.50 11.48
CA ASN A 58 -7.09 37.03 11.34
C ASN A 58 -7.86 36.19 10.30
N ALA A 59 -9.16 35.98 10.53
CA ALA A 59 -10.00 35.18 9.63
C ALA A 59 -10.11 35.73 8.21
N THR A 60 -9.85 37.03 8.02
CA THR A 60 -9.82 37.69 6.70
C THR A 60 -8.43 37.71 6.06
N GLY A 61 -7.40 37.17 6.72
CA GLY A 61 -6.04 37.04 6.21
C GLY A 61 -5.04 37.95 6.91
N GLY A 62 -3.86 38.11 6.31
CA GLY A 62 -2.74 38.86 6.86
C GLY A 62 -1.66 37.96 7.46
N ARG A 63 -0.80 38.57 8.28
CA ARG A 63 0.34 37.90 8.91
C ARG A 63 -0.14 36.86 9.92
N ALA A 64 0.41 35.65 9.83
CA ALA A 64 0.18 34.57 10.77
C ALA A 64 1.31 34.45 11.78
N VAL A 65 0.99 33.90 12.96
CA VAL A 65 1.94 33.53 14.01
C VAL A 65 1.92 32.01 14.24
N PRO A 66 3.07 31.37 14.49
CA PRO A 66 3.10 29.94 14.75
C PRO A 66 2.53 29.65 16.15
N LEU A 67 1.69 28.61 16.26
CA LEU A 67 1.20 28.10 17.54
C LEU A 67 1.93 26.84 17.96
N THR A 68 2.33 26.02 17.00
CA THR A 68 3.16 24.84 17.24
C THR A 68 4.46 24.94 16.45
N SER A 69 5.46 24.18 16.89
CA SER A 69 6.74 24.05 16.20
C SER A 69 7.29 22.67 16.49
N HIS A 70 7.04 21.72 15.59
CA HIS A 70 7.55 20.36 15.72
C HIS A 70 8.00 19.79 14.36
N ILE A 71 8.96 18.86 14.40
CA ILE A 71 9.47 18.16 13.19
C ILE A 71 8.40 17.24 12.58
N GLU A 72 7.64 16.56 13.45
CA GLU A 72 6.45 15.80 13.08
C GLU A 72 5.24 16.70 12.84
N LEU A 73 4.22 16.14 12.19
CA LEU A 73 3.00 16.84 11.79
C LEU A 73 2.03 17.09 12.96
N ASP A 74 1.73 18.37 13.21
CA ASP A 74 0.59 18.85 14.00
C ASP A 74 -0.51 19.33 13.05
N ALA A 75 -1.74 18.81 13.19
CA ALA A 75 -2.82 19.07 12.24
C ALA A 75 -4.22 18.95 12.85
N TYR A 76 -5.26 19.19 12.04
CA TYR A 76 -6.67 19.11 12.42
C TYR A 76 -7.05 19.98 13.63
N PRO A 77 -6.72 21.30 13.62
CA PRO A 77 -7.08 22.18 14.72
C PRO A 77 -8.61 22.30 14.88
N VAL A 78 -9.07 22.46 16.12
CA VAL A 78 -10.47 22.73 16.46
C VAL A 78 -10.51 23.68 17.67
N PHE A 79 -11.10 24.87 17.50
CA PHE A 79 -11.30 25.82 18.59
C PHE A 79 -12.34 25.32 19.60
N SER A 80 -12.10 25.59 20.89
CA SER A 80 -13.11 25.47 21.94
C SER A 80 -14.21 26.53 21.81
N PRO A 81 -15.45 26.28 22.24
CA PRO A 81 -16.57 27.23 22.18
C PRO A 81 -16.35 28.55 22.93
N ASP A 82 -15.53 28.52 23.98
CA ASP A 82 -15.10 29.72 24.70
C ASP A 82 -14.05 30.53 23.92
N GLY A 83 -13.35 29.92 22.95
CA GLY A 83 -12.29 30.52 22.13
C GLY A 83 -10.91 30.56 22.79
N ASN A 84 -10.73 29.94 23.96
CA ASN A 84 -9.49 29.98 24.73
C ASN A 84 -8.51 28.85 24.40
N TRP A 85 -8.99 27.76 23.79
CA TRP A 85 -8.20 26.56 23.51
C TRP A 85 -8.34 26.10 22.06
N ILE A 86 -7.30 25.42 21.58
CA ILE A 86 -7.32 24.69 20.32
C ILE A 86 -6.93 23.24 20.61
N ALA A 87 -7.82 22.31 20.28
CA ALA A 87 -7.50 20.89 20.21
C ALA A 87 -6.89 20.58 18.84
N PHE A 88 -5.92 19.69 18.77
CA PHE A 88 -5.30 19.26 17.52
C PHE A 88 -4.78 17.82 17.59
N GLY A 89 -4.61 17.19 16.44
CA GLY A 89 -3.91 15.91 16.31
C GLY A 89 -2.42 16.14 16.12
N SER A 90 -1.59 15.34 16.77
CA SER A 90 -0.12 15.41 16.65
C SER A 90 0.47 14.04 16.36
N ARG A 91 1.50 14.01 15.50
CA ARG A 91 2.29 12.81 15.17
C ARG A 91 3.61 12.68 15.91
N ARG A 92 3.88 13.53 16.91
CA ARG A 92 5.18 13.56 17.63
C ARG A 92 5.58 12.25 18.32
N HIS A 93 4.66 11.29 18.44
CA HIS A 93 4.91 9.95 18.98
C HIS A 93 4.64 8.83 17.96
N GLY A 94 4.60 9.13 16.66
CA GLY A 94 4.49 8.13 15.58
C GLY A 94 3.04 7.79 15.16
N GLN A 95 2.07 7.88 16.06
CA GLN A 95 0.63 7.84 15.77
C GLN A 95 -0.03 9.21 15.92
N TRP A 96 -1.33 9.28 15.63
CA TRP A 96 -2.10 10.50 15.88
C TRP A 96 -2.63 10.44 17.31
N ASP A 97 -2.20 11.35 18.17
CA ASP A 97 -2.76 11.56 19.50
C ASP A 97 -3.40 12.95 19.58
N ILE A 98 -4.36 13.12 20.48
CA ILE A 98 -5.04 14.39 20.70
C ILE A 98 -4.25 15.24 21.69
N PHE A 99 -4.03 16.51 21.34
CA PHE A 99 -3.40 17.53 22.18
C PHE A 99 -4.29 18.76 22.27
N VAL A 100 -4.06 19.59 23.30
CA VAL A 100 -4.64 20.94 23.43
C VAL A 100 -3.55 21.96 23.70
N ILE A 101 -3.76 23.18 23.20
CA ILE A 101 -2.89 24.34 23.41
C ILE A 101 -3.74 25.59 23.65
N PRO A 102 -3.29 26.57 24.47
CA PRO A 102 -3.97 27.86 24.54
C PRO A 102 -4.06 28.51 23.15
N ALA A 103 -5.20 29.14 22.84
CA ALA A 103 -5.50 29.70 21.53
C ALA A 103 -4.60 30.88 21.12
N LEU A 104 -3.77 31.39 22.04
CA LEU A 104 -2.78 32.45 21.79
C LEU A 104 -1.34 31.93 21.86
N GLY A 105 -1.14 30.62 21.95
CA GLY A 105 0.18 29.97 22.09
C GLY A 105 0.53 29.64 23.55
N GLY A 106 1.53 28.78 23.73
CA GLY A 106 1.95 28.27 25.03
C GLY A 106 2.34 26.80 24.97
N ALA A 107 2.39 26.14 26.13
CA ALA A 107 2.69 24.71 26.21
C ALA A 107 1.49 23.87 25.74
N ALA A 108 1.75 22.92 24.83
CA ALA A 108 0.77 21.91 24.45
C ALA A 108 0.68 20.80 25.49
N ARG A 109 -0.53 20.27 25.72
CA ARG A 109 -0.82 19.17 26.64
C ARG A 109 -1.43 17.99 25.88
N GLN A 110 -0.83 16.82 25.99
CA GLN A 110 -1.39 15.57 25.46
C GLN A 110 -2.66 15.19 26.22
N LEU A 111 -3.64 14.67 25.50
CA LEU A 111 -4.91 14.20 26.04
C LEU A 111 -5.14 12.71 25.82
N THR A 112 -4.52 12.06 24.82
CA THR A 112 -4.69 10.62 24.59
C THR A 112 -3.38 9.88 24.42
N TRP A 113 -3.32 8.63 24.89
CA TRP A 113 -2.08 7.81 24.95
C TRP A 113 -2.23 6.40 24.37
N HIS A 114 -3.39 6.06 23.81
CA HIS A 114 -3.61 4.78 23.15
C HIS A 114 -2.84 4.73 21.81
N SER A 115 -2.27 3.58 21.46
CA SER A 115 -1.52 3.36 20.21
C SER A 115 -2.36 3.44 18.91
N GLY A 116 -3.63 3.84 19.00
CA GLY A 116 -4.52 4.05 17.86
C GLY A 116 -4.23 5.36 17.15
N HIS A 117 -4.93 5.63 16.04
CA HIS A 117 -4.92 6.97 15.45
C HIS A 117 -6.18 7.72 15.89
N GLU A 118 -5.99 8.82 16.60
CA GLU A 118 -7.04 9.59 17.25
C GLU A 118 -6.92 11.07 16.88
N LEU A 119 -8.01 11.66 16.41
CA LEU A 119 -8.07 13.04 15.93
C LEU A 119 -9.24 13.76 16.60
N PRO A 120 -9.07 15.03 17.01
CA PRO A 120 -10.16 15.80 17.59
C PRO A 120 -11.17 16.20 16.51
N PHE A 121 -12.45 15.95 16.78
CA PHE A 121 -13.57 16.31 15.91
C PHE A 121 -14.57 17.21 16.60
N GLY A 122 -14.30 17.86 17.72
CA GLY A 122 -15.26 18.80 18.28
C GLY A 122 -15.08 18.97 19.76
N TRP A 123 -15.66 20.04 20.27
CA TRP A 123 -15.81 20.31 21.68
C TRP A 123 -17.29 20.29 22.04
N ASN A 124 -17.62 19.88 23.25
CA ASN A 124 -18.94 20.14 23.82
C ASN A 124 -19.09 21.62 24.22
N ALA A 125 -20.32 22.06 24.46
CA ALA A 125 -20.68 23.48 24.60
C ALA A 125 -19.96 24.21 25.75
N ASP A 126 -19.63 23.52 26.84
CA ASP A 126 -18.93 24.07 28.01
C ASP A 126 -17.40 24.00 27.90
N SER A 127 -16.86 23.55 26.76
CA SER A 127 -15.41 23.38 26.51
C SER A 127 -14.71 22.38 27.45
N SER A 128 -15.43 21.41 28.04
CA SER A 128 -14.84 20.43 28.97
C SER A 128 -14.43 19.10 28.32
N ARG A 129 -14.99 18.76 27.15
CA ARG A 129 -14.77 17.47 26.47
C ARG A 129 -14.52 17.61 24.98
N ILE A 130 -13.77 16.66 24.42
CA ILE A 130 -13.47 16.55 23.00
C ILE A 130 -14.00 15.25 22.43
N SER A 131 -14.65 15.28 21.25
CA SER A 131 -15.12 14.10 20.53
C SER A 131 -14.05 13.57 19.58
N PHE A 132 -13.99 12.25 19.45
CA PHE A 132 -13.11 11.56 18.51
C PHE A 132 -13.65 10.19 18.13
N THR A 133 -12.99 9.52 17.19
CA THR A 133 -13.27 8.11 16.86
C THR A 133 -12.02 7.28 17.09
N ALA A 134 -12.16 6.11 17.70
CA ALA A 134 -11.04 5.23 17.98
C ALA A 134 -11.42 3.74 17.91
N ARG A 135 -10.39 2.90 17.74
CA ARG A 135 -10.47 1.44 17.93
C ARG A 135 -9.68 1.11 19.19
N ARG A 136 -10.38 0.81 20.28
CA ARG A 136 -9.79 0.50 21.58
C ARG A 136 -10.16 -0.94 21.94
N ASP A 137 -11.21 -1.13 22.73
CA ASP A 137 -11.71 -2.45 23.17
C ASP A 137 -12.21 -3.32 22.00
N GLY A 138 -12.69 -2.68 20.92
CA GLY A 138 -13.23 -3.34 19.73
C GLY A 138 -12.35 -3.21 18.48
N THR A 139 -12.63 -4.05 17.48
CA THR A 139 -11.92 -4.05 16.18
C THR A 139 -12.44 -2.97 15.22
N ARG A 140 -13.53 -2.29 15.58
CA ARG A 140 -14.23 -1.28 14.78
C ARG A 140 -14.16 0.10 15.45
N TYR A 141 -14.35 1.15 14.67
CA TYR A 141 -14.31 2.52 15.18
C TYR A 141 -15.59 2.82 15.97
N GLY A 142 -15.45 3.14 17.25
CA GLY A 142 -16.52 3.70 18.08
C GLY A 142 -16.44 5.23 18.16
N LEU A 143 -17.53 5.85 18.62
CA LEU A 143 -17.56 7.27 18.97
C LEU A 143 -17.14 7.43 20.43
N TYR A 144 -16.12 8.25 20.67
CA TYR A 144 -15.60 8.50 22.01
C TYR A 144 -15.62 9.98 22.34
N THR A 145 -15.61 10.28 23.63
CA THR A 145 -15.26 11.60 24.16
C THR A 145 -14.16 11.48 25.19
N VAL A 146 -13.31 12.50 25.31
CA VAL A 146 -12.29 12.62 26.36
C VAL A 146 -12.49 13.91 27.13
N ASP A 147 -12.54 13.81 28.45
CA ASP A 147 -12.60 14.95 29.36
C ASP A 147 -11.21 15.58 29.53
N VAL A 148 -11.13 16.90 29.33
CA VAL A 148 -9.88 17.62 29.21
C VAL A 148 -9.20 17.84 30.58
N ALA A 149 -9.94 17.76 31.69
CA ALA A 149 -9.38 17.91 33.04
C ALA A 149 -8.96 16.57 33.64
N THR A 150 -9.79 15.54 33.46
CA THR A 150 -9.65 14.25 34.14
C THR A 150 -9.05 13.15 33.26
N PHE A 151 -8.92 13.39 31.95
CA PHE A 151 -8.53 12.40 30.94
C PHE A 151 -9.45 11.19 30.86
N ARG A 152 -10.66 11.26 31.43
CA ARG A 152 -11.62 10.16 31.37
C ARG A 152 -12.19 10.05 29.98
N THR A 153 -12.33 8.83 29.51
CA THR A 153 -12.96 8.56 28.21
C THR A 153 -14.32 7.91 28.36
N GLU A 154 -15.23 8.31 27.48
CA GLU A 154 -16.57 7.75 27.41
C GLU A 154 -16.82 7.23 26.00
N LEU A 155 -17.17 5.95 25.89
CA LEU A 155 -17.69 5.37 24.66
C LEU A 155 -19.17 5.76 24.52
N ILE A 156 -19.47 6.57 23.51
CA ILE A 156 -20.83 7.06 23.23
C ILE A 156 -21.67 5.99 22.52
N CYS A 157 -21.11 5.37 21.48
CA CYS A 157 -21.73 4.25 20.77
C CYS A 157 -20.75 3.53 19.85
N GLU A 158 -21.13 2.31 19.45
CA GLU A 158 -20.43 1.48 18.48
C GLU A 158 -21.37 1.07 17.34
N ASP A 159 -20.76 0.67 16.23
CA ASP A 159 -21.45 0.17 15.05
C ASP A 159 -20.57 -0.85 14.32
N TYR A 160 -21.19 -1.73 13.53
CA TYR A 160 -20.43 -2.56 12.61
C TYR A 160 -19.88 -1.72 11.43
N ALA A 161 -20.53 -0.61 11.08
CA ALA A 161 -20.00 0.32 10.10
C ALA A 161 -18.90 1.22 10.69
N THR A 162 -17.96 1.68 9.86
CA THR A 162 -16.99 2.70 10.30
C THR A 162 -17.71 4.01 10.60
N MET A 163 -17.41 4.63 11.74
CA MET A 163 -17.95 5.92 12.16
C MET A 163 -16.89 7.01 12.01
N ARG A 164 -17.29 8.23 11.64
CA ARG A 164 -16.38 9.36 11.32
C ARG A 164 -16.94 10.71 11.79
N TYR A 165 -16.04 11.67 12.05
CA TYR A 165 -16.36 13.09 12.25
C TYR A 165 -17.45 13.42 13.32
N PRO A 166 -17.49 12.78 14.50
CA PRO A 166 -18.48 13.09 15.54
C PRO A 166 -18.42 14.55 16.02
N ARG A 167 -19.52 15.30 15.92
CA ARG A 167 -19.63 16.69 16.40
C ARG A 167 -20.94 16.90 17.16
N TRP A 168 -20.91 17.68 18.25
CA TRP A 168 -22.13 18.04 19.01
C TRP A 168 -23.01 19.03 18.25
N SER A 169 -24.31 18.95 18.50
CA SER A 169 -25.28 20.01 18.20
C SER A 169 -25.02 21.24 19.07
N PRO A 170 -25.45 22.44 18.64
CA PRO A 170 -25.26 23.66 19.42
C PRO A 170 -25.89 23.60 20.83
N ASP A 171 -26.98 22.86 21.00
CA ASP A 171 -27.65 22.64 22.29
C ASP A 171 -27.02 21.52 23.15
N GLY A 172 -26.01 20.82 22.62
CA GLY A 172 -25.32 19.73 23.30
C GLY A 172 -26.11 18.42 23.44
N LYS A 173 -27.36 18.33 22.98
CA LYS A 173 -28.22 17.15 23.19
C LYS A 173 -27.99 16.02 22.19
N THR A 174 -27.47 16.33 21.01
CA THR A 174 -27.31 15.39 19.89
C THR A 174 -25.88 15.43 19.38
N MET A 175 -25.38 14.32 18.82
CA MET A 175 -24.16 14.30 18.03
C MET A 175 -24.45 13.87 16.60
N VAL A 176 -23.88 14.57 15.62
CA VAL A 176 -23.84 14.13 14.21
C VAL A 176 -22.55 13.35 13.97
N TYR A 177 -22.62 12.32 13.12
CA TYR A 177 -21.46 11.55 12.68
C TYR A 177 -21.69 10.99 11.26
N GLY A 178 -20.59 10.75 10.55
CA GLY A 178 -20.58 9.99 9.32
C GLY A 178 -20.59 8.49 9.61
N ARG A 179 -21.42 7.73 8.89
CA ARG A 179 -21.44 6.26 8.91
C ARG A 179 -21.00 5.74 7.54
N TYR A 180 -20.14 4.73 7.49
CA TYR A 180 -19.43 4.30 6.27
C TYR A 180 -18.42 5.35 5.74
N GLY A 181 -18.03 5.23 4.48
CA GLY A 181 -17.16 6.18 3.79
C GLY A 181 -15.85 5.57 3.31
N MET A 182 -15.54 5.86 2.05
CA MET A 182 -14.22 5.71 1.45
C MET A 182 -13.26 6.80 1.98
N PRO A 183 -11.95 6.68 1.76
CA PRO A 183 -11.01 7.74 2.12
C PRO A 183 -11.42 9.10 1.55
N TRP A 184 -11.18 10.17 2.30
CA TRP A 184 -11.66 11.53 1.96
C TRP A 184 -11.06 12.08 0.66
N TYR A 185 -9.92 11.55 0.22
CA TYR A 185 -9.29 11.89 -1.06
C TYR A 185 -9.97 11.22 -2.26
N ARG A 186 -10.99 10.38 -2.07
CA ARG A 186 -11.95 9.95 -3.11
C ARG A 186 -13.32 10.61 -2.92
N PRO A 187 -13.41 11.95 -2.92
CA PRO A 187 -14.62 12.66 -2.50
C PRO A 187 -15.80 12.45 -3.44
N ARG A 188 -15.59 11.98 -4.68
CA ARG A 188 -16.65 11.76 -5.67
C ARG A 188 -17.08 10.30 -5.79
N TYR A 189 -16.58 9.42 -4.91
CA TYR A 189 -17.04 8.04 -4.85
C TYR A 189 -18.57 7.98 -4.68
N SER A 190 -19.19 7.11 -5.48
CA SER A 190 -20.62 6.86 -5.49
C SER A 190 -20.87 5.36 -5.47
N GLY A 191 -21.47 4.84 -4.40
CA GLY A 191 -21.69 3.40 -4.22
C GLY A 191 -22.18 3.02 -2.83
N SER A 192 -22.27 1.73 -2.54
CA SER A 192 -22.90 1.21 -1.30
C SER A 192 -22.15 1.57 -0.02
N ALA A 193 -20.83 1.74 -0.09
CA ALA A 193 -19.98 2.14 1.04
C ALA A 193 -19.82 3.67 1.21
N ALA A 194 -20.62 4.48 0.52
CA ALA A 194 -20.50 5.94 0.60
C ALA A 194 -20.91 6.44 2.00
N ALA A 195 -20.25 7.50 2.47
CA ALA A 195 -20.52 8.04 3.80
C ALA A 195 -21.94 8.61 3.91
N ASP A 196 -22.74 8.03 4.80
CA ASP A 196 -24.06 8.51 5.22
C ASP A 196 -23.94 9.50 6.39
N ILE A 197 -24.97 10.31 6.61
CA ILE A 197 -25.09 11.21 7.77
C ILE A 197 -26.07 10.63 8.78
N TRP A 198 -25.62 10.51 10.02
CA TRP A 198 -26.41 10.01 11.14
C TRP A 198 -26.31 10.93 12.35
N THR A 199 -27.32 10.87 13.21
CA THR A 199 -27.34 11.54 14.50
C THR A 199 -27.62 10.55 15.63
N ILE A 200 -27.09 10.83 16.82
CA ILE A 200 -27.40 10.12 18.06
C ILE A 200 -27.83 11.13 19.13
N ASN A 201 -28.98 10.88 19.77
CA ASN A 201 -29.40 11.61 20.96
C ASN A 201 -28.58 11.11 22.15
N LEU A 202 -27.93 12.01 22.91
CA LEU A 202 -27.00 11.62 23.96
C LEU A 202 -27.67 11.15 25.25
N GLU A 203 -28.92 11.52 25.45
CA GLU A 203 -29.75 11.12 26.59
C GLU A 203 -30.45 9.78 26.31
N THR A 204 -31.25 9.71 25.23
CA THR A 204 -32.03 8.52 24.90
C THR A 204 -31.23 7.43 24.19
N LYS A 205 -30.03 7.76 23.68
CA LYS A 205 -29.19 6.91 22.83
C LYS A 205 -29.83 6.53 21.49
N GLU A 206 -30.96 7.13 21.14
CA GLU A 206 -31.64 6.91 19.86
C GLU A 206 -30.76 7.37 18.69
N ARG A 207 -30.65 6.51 17.67
CA ARG A 207 -29.87 6.77 16.45
C ARG A 207 -30.79 6.96 15.26
N LYS A 208 -30.53 8.00 14.46
CA LYS A 208 -31.34 8.34 13.29
C LYS A 208 -30.46 8.58 12.07
N LYS A 209 -30.81 7.94 10.95
CA LYS A 209 -30.25 8.29 9.64
C LYS A 209 -30.85 9.61 9.17
N VAL A 210 -30.00 10.61 8.94
CA VAL A 210 -30.43 11.91 8.40
C VAL A 210 -30.39 11.90 6.88
N ARG A 211 -29.32 11.34 6.28
CA ARG A 211 -29.14 11.33 4.82
C ARG A 211 -28.27 10.15 4.38
N GLY A 212 -28.65 9.52 3.27
CA GLY A 212 -27.79 8.56 2.58
C GLY A 212 -28.23 8.32 1.15
N THR A 213 -27.47 8.85 0.20
CA THR A 213 -27.85 8.93 -1.23
C THR A 213 -26.90 8.16 -2.15
N GLY A 214 -26.01 7.33 -1.59
CA GLY A 214 -24.94 6.69 -2.35
C GLY A 214 -23.77 7.61 -2.72
N HIS A 215 -23.86 8.92 -2.45
CA HIS A 215 -22.74 9.88 -2.57
C HIS A 215 -22.04 10.06 -1.22
N GLN A 216 -20.73 10.29 -1.23
CA GLN A 216 -19.98 10.58 0.00
C GLN A 216 -20.46 11.89 0.63
N ASN A 217 -20.82 11.87 1.91
CA ASN A 217 -21.05 13.06 2.73
C ASN A 217 -19.89 13.20 3.72
N LEU A 218 -18.97 14.13 3.46
CA LEU A 218 -17.72 14.28 4.20
C LEU A 218 -17.76 15.49 5.14
N PHE A 219 -17.07 15.37 6.27
CA PHE A 219 -16.80 16.46 7.21
C PHE A 219 -18.06 17.16 7.76
N THR A 220 -19.15 16.40 7.93
CA THR A 220 -20.43 16.95 8.38
C THR A 220 -20.32 17.56 9.78
N GLN A 221 -20.89 18.75 9.97
CA GLN A 221 -20.98 19.44 11.26
C GLN A 221 -22.23 20.33 11.32
N TYR A 222 -22.57 20.82 12.51
CA TYR A 222 -23.69 21.74 12.71
C TYR A 222 -23.36 23.18 12.35
N LEU A 223 -24.36 23.88 11.81
CA LEU A 223 -24.49 25.32 11.80
C LEU A 223 -25.11 25.81 13.12
N PRO A 224 -24.95 27.09 13.50
CA PRO A 224 -25.51 27.61 14.74
C PRO A 224 -27.04 27.54 14.83
N ASP A 225 -27.72 27.48 13.68
CA ASP A 225 -29.18 27.35 13.57
C ASP A 225 -29.68 25.90 13.65
N GLY A 226 -28.79 24.94 13.93
CA GLY A 226 -29.12 23.51 14.05
C GLY A 226 -29.18 22.75 12.72
N ARG A 227 -29.08 23.41 11.56
CA ARG A 227 -28.87 22.72 10.28
C ARG A 227 -27.48 22.10 10.22
N LEU A 228 -27.27 21.18 9.29
CA LEU A 228 -25.95 20.58 9.04
C LEU A 228 -25.30 21.22 7.81
N VAL A 229 -23.98 21.26 7.78
CA VAL A 229 -23.20 21.50 6.56
C VAL A 229 -22.30 20.29 6.28
N THR A 230 -22.19 19.89 5.02
CA THR A 230 -21.39 18.75 4.57
C THR A 230 -20.71 19.05 3.24
N VAL A 231 -19.67 18.27 2.91
CA VAL A 231 -19.07 18.25 1.57
C VAL A 231 -19.59 17.04 0.81
N THR A 232 -20.25 17.27 -0.33
CA THR A 232 -20.76 16.21 -1.20
C THR A 232 -20.90 16.66 -2.66
N THR A 233 -21.27 15.73 -3.54
CA THR A 233 -21.61 15.99 -4.94
C THR A 233 -23.13 15.83 -5.15
N GLY A 234 -23.68 16.61 -6.08
CA GLY A 234 -25.08 16.47 -6.54
C GLY A 234 -25.24 15.51 -7.71
N GLU A 235 -24.15 15.18 -8.40
CA GLU A 235 -24.12 14.23 -9.52
C GLU A 235 -22.94 13.26 -9.35
N ALA A 236 -23.11 12.01 -9.80
CA ALA A 236 -22.01 11.05 -9.85
C ALA A 236 -20.98 11.50 -10.88
N THR A 237 -19.70 11.40 -10.53
CA THR A 237 -18.64 11.57 -11.52
C THR A 237 -18.54 10.28 -12.32
N PRO A 238 -18.70 10.33 -13.65
CA PRO A 238 -18.36 9.18 -14.46
C PRO A 238 -16.90 8.78 -14.13
N SER A 239 -16.61 7.52 -13.79
CA SER A 239 -15.22 7.01 -13.65
C SER A 239 -14.90 5.77 -14.52
N SER A 240 -15.70 4.71 -14.45
CA SER A 240 -15.33 3.41 -15.05
C SER A 240 -15.89 3.21 -16.48
N PRO A 241 -15.06 3.06 -17.53
CA PRO A 241 -15.52 2.71 -18.89
C PRO A 241 -15.88 1.23 -19.02
N LYS A 242 -16.71 0.85 -20.00
CA LYS A 242 -16.92 -0.55 -20.38
C LYS A 242 -15.70 -1.13 -21.12
N LEU A 243 -15.65 -2.45 -21.23
CA LEU A 243 -14.63 -3.13 -22.02
C LEU A 243 -14.65 -2.62 -23.47
N ASN A 244 -13.46 -2.26 -23.99
CA ASN A 244 -13.24 -1.67 -25.31
C ASN A 244 -13.85 -0.27 -25.56
N GLU A 245 -14.42 0.37 -24.53
CA GLU A 245 -14.90 1.74 -24.64
C GLU A 245 -13.78 2.72 -24.28
N THR A 246 -13.41 3.60 -25.21
CA THR A 246 -12.53 4.74 -24.88
C THR A 246 -13.37 5.90 -24.37
N ARG A 247 -13.02 6.40 -23.20
CA ARG A 247 -13.79 7.45 -22.58
C ARG A 247 -13.51 8.84 -23.16
N LYS A 248 -14.53 9.70 -23.20
CA LYS A 248 -14.30 11.13 -23.44
C LYS A 248 -13.70 11.80 -22.20
N LYS A 249 -12.99 12.91 -22.41
CA LYS A 249 -12.52 13.75 -21.29
C LYS A 249 -13.71 14.20 -20.45
N ASN A 250 -13.56 14.16 -19.13
CA ASN A 250 -14.60 14.60 -18.20
C ASN A 250 -14.74 16.12 -18.27
N SER A 251 -15.97 16.61 -18.39
CA SER A 251 -16.30 18.01 -18.08
C SER A 251 -16.79 18.06 -16.64
N ASP A 252 -16.04 18.70 -15.76
CA ASP A 252 -16.52 19.02 -14.42
C ASP A 252 -17.58 20.13 -14.50
N ASN A 253 -18.47 20.14 -13.52
CA ASN A 253 -19.47 21.18 -13.28
C ASN A 253 -19.65 21.33 -11.76
N GLU A 254 -20.47 22.28 -11.33
CA GLU A 254 -20.73 22.54 -9.91
C GLU A 254 -21.33 21.34 -9.15
N LYS A 255 -22.08 20.46 -9.82
CA LYS A 255 -22.78 19.31 -9.23
C LYS A 255 -21.87 18.08 -9.11
N ARG A 256 -20.93 17.89 -10.04
CA ARG A 256 -19.90 16.84 -9.99
C ARG A 256 -18.71 17.21 -9.11
N THR A 257 -18.58 18.49 -8.77
CA THR A 257 -17.52 18.99 -7.91
C THR A 257 -17.94 18.91 -6.45
N PRO A 258 -17.11 18.36 -5.55
CA PRO A 258 -17.37 18.37 -4.12
C PRO A 258 -17.45 19.82 -3.60
N ASN A 259 -18.65 20.22 -3.18
CA ASN A 259 -18.98 21.57 -2.72
C ASN A 259 -19.59 21.52 -1.31
N LEU A 260 -19.81 22.68 -0.69
CA LEU A 260 -20.57 22.79 0.55
C LEU A 260 -22.07 22.66 0.28
N TRP A 261 -22.76 21.87 1.11
CA TRP A 261 -24.21 21.71 1.09
C TRP A 261 -24.77 21.86 2.50
N ALA A 262 -25.83 22.65 2.64
CA ALA A 262 -26.63 22.72 3.86
C ALA A 262 -27.70 21.62 3.83
N ILE A 263 -27.84 20.88 4.93
CA ILE A 263 -28.83 19.81 5.11
C ILE A 263 -29.78 20.20 6.24
N ASN A 264 -31.08 20.10 6.00
CA ASN A 264 -32.09 20.34 7.03
C ASN A 264 -32.40 19.05 7.85
N ALA A 265 -33.27 19.16 8.85
CA ALA A 265 -33.64 18.04 9.71
C ALA A 265 -34.35 16.87 8.98
N LYS A 266 -34.89 17.12 7.78
CA LYS A 266 -35.51 16.10 6.91
C LYS A 266 -34.50 15.40 5.99
N GLY A 267 -33.24 15.84 5.98
CA GLY A 267 -32.21 15.30 5.09
C GLY A 267 -32.15 15.95 3.70
N GLU A 268 -32.95 16.99 3.45
CA GLU A 268 -32.97 17.72 2.17
C GLU A 268 -31.73 18.62 2.08
N ALA A 269 -31.11 18.66 0.89
CA ALA A 269 -29.80 19.27 0.66
C ALA A 269 -29.89 20.48 -0.27
N ASN A 270 -29.30 21.60 0.14
CA ASN A 270 -29.17 22.83 -0.65
C ASN A 270 -27.69 23.18 -0.84
N GLN A 271 -27.25 23.33 -2.08
CA GLN A 271 -25.86 23.69 -2.41
C GLN A 271 -25.56 25.13 -1.97
N LEU A 272 -24.43 25.34 -1.29
CA LEU A 272 -23.99 26.65 -0.78
C LEU A 272 -22.86 27.25 -1.61
N THR A 273 -21.99 26.42 -2.20
CA THR A 273 -20.88 26.85 -3.04
C THR A 273 -20.94 26.17 -4.40
N HIS A 274 -20.47 26.87 -5.43
CA HIS A 274 -20.64 26.48 -6.84
C HIS A 274 -19.29 26.36 -7.57
N PHE A 275 -18.27 25.86 -6.88
CA PHE A 275 -16.95 25.67 -7.49
C PHE A 275 -16.97 24.54 -8.52
N THR A 276 -16.06 24.62 -9.49
CA THR A 276 -15.86 23.59 -10.52
C THR A 276 -14.43 23.06 -10.50
N GLY A 277 -14.23 21.75 -10.63
CA GLY A 277 -12.92 21.12 -10.79
C GLY A 277 -12.31 20.57 -9.49
N ASP A 278 -11.71 21.42 -8.65
CA ASP A 278 -11.07 20.98 -7.39
C ASP A 278 -12.10 20.68 -6.29
N SER A 279 -11.72 19.94 -5.25
CA SER A 279 -12.63 19.60 -4.15
C SER A 279 -12.59 20.65 -3.04
N VAL A 280 -13.77 21.08 -2.57
CA VAL A 280 -13.90 21.69 -1.25
C VAL A 280 -13.52 20.66 -0.19
N ARG A 281 -12.73 21.05 0.81
CA ARG A 281 -12.29 20.15 1.89
C ARG A 281 -12.30 20.85 3.24
N TYR A 282 -12.44 20.06 4.30
CA TYR A 282 -12.27 20.47 5.70
C TYR A 282 -12.98 21.78 6.07
N PRO A 283 -14.31 21.89 5.88
CA PRO A 283 -15.04 23.04 6.38
C PRO A 283 -14.90 23.17 7.90
N SER A 284 -14.83 24.40 8.39
CA SER A 284 -14.93 24.78 9.80
C SER A 284 -15.95 25.89 9.95
N VAL A 285 -16.90 25.69 10.85
CA VAL A 285 -17.99 26.64 11.14
C VAL A 285 -17.64 27.44 12.40
N ALA A 286 -17.74 28.76 12.32
CA ALA A 286 -17.69 29.63 13.49
C ALA A 286 -19.00 29.48 14.30
N ALA A 287 -18.90 28.95 15.51
CA ALA A 287 -20.06 28.53 16.31
C ALA A 287 -21.05 29.67 16.66
N ARG A 288 -20.62 30.94 16.70
CA ARG A 288 -21.50 32.07 17.03
C ARG A 288 -21.99 32.82 15.79
N THR A 289 -21.16 32.94 14.75
CA THR A 289 -21.50 33.74 13.55
C THR A 289 -22.09 32.91 12.42
N GLY A 290 -21.75 31.62 12.32
CA GLY A 290 -22.12 30.75 11.20
C GLY A 290 -21.29 30.94 9.94
N ASP A 291 -20.19 31.70 10.02
CA ASP A 291 -19.21 31.78 8.93
C ASP A 291 -18.51 30.44 8.72
N ILE A 292 -18.11 30.14 7.48
CA ILE A 292 -17.50 28.86 7.12
C ILE A 292 -16.16 29.11 6.44
N ALA A 293 -15.07 28.61 7.03
CA ALA A 293 -13.77 28.53 6.36
C ALA A 293 -13.55 27.12 5.82
N PHE A 294 -12.96 26.98 4.64
CA PHE A 294 -12.73 25.69 4.01
C PHE A 294 -11.55 25.75 3.03
N GLU A 295 -11.00 24.60 2.66
CA GLU A 295 -10.01 24.53 1.59
C GLU A 295 -10.70 24.44 0.22
N TYR A 296 -10.22 25.20 -0.76
CA TYR A 296 -10.51 24.98 -2.17
C TYR A 296 -9.33 25.41 -3.02
N GLY A 297 -8.97 24.60 -4.01
CA GLY A 297 -7.71 24.82 -4.71
C GLY A 297 -6.55 24.76 -3.73
N HIS A 298 -5.57 25.63 -3.91
CA HIS A 298 -4.38 25.75 -3.07
C HIS A 298 -4.51 26.82 -1.97
N GLN A 299 -5.74 27.20 -1.58
CA GLN A 299 -6.00 28.27 -0.62
C GLN A 299 -7.10 27.87 0.38
N ILE A 300 -7.14 28.61 1.49
CA ILE A 300 -8.30 28.64 2.38
C ILE A 300 -9.24 29.74 1.89
N TRP A 301 -10.54 29.45 1.91
CA TRP A 301 -11.63 30.33 1.52
C TRP A 301 -12.54 30.57 2.73
N LEU A 302 -13.20 31.73 2.74
CA LEU A 302 -14.17 32.14 3.75
C LEU A 302 -15.51 32.45 3.09
N LEU A 303 -16.58 31.81 3.56
CA LEU A 303 -17.96 32.12 3.24
C LEU A 303 -18.63 32.75 4.46
N LYS A 304 -19.06 34.00 4.33
CA LYS A 304 -19.81 34.69 5.38
C LYS A 304 -21.25 34.19 5.45
N LYS A 305 -21.85 34.12 6.64
CA LYS A 305 -23.24 33.68 6.80
C LYS A 305 -24.20 34.48 5.91
N GLY A 306 -25.11 33.77 5.23
CA GLY A 306 -26.12 34.36 4.35
C GLY A 306 -25.59 34.85 2.98
N ARG A 307 -24.29 34.71 2.72
CA ARG A 307 -23.67 35.02 1.44
C ARG A 307 -23.50 33.76 0.61
N THR A 308 -23.32 33.93 -0.69
CA THR A 308 -22.96 32.87 -1.65
C THR A 308 -21.57 33.10 -2.28
N ASP A 309 -21.01 34.30 -2.13
CA ASP A 309 -19.67 34.67 -2.63
C ASP A 309 -18.57 34.36 -1.61
N ALA A 310 -18.06 33.13 -1.62
CA ALA A 310 -16.86 32.79 -0.86
C ALA A 310 -15.63 33.55 -1.41
N ARG A 311 -14.68 33.93 -0.53
CA ARG A 311 -13.45 34.65 -0.93
C ARG A 311 -12.19 33.96 -0.41
N PRO A 312 -11.06 33.97 -1.15
CA PRO A 312 -9.81 33.42 -0.67
C PRO A 312 -9.26 34.28 0.49
N VAL A 313 -8.63 33.63 1.46
CA VAL A 313 -8.02 34.26 2.64
C VAL A 313 -6.51 34.41 2.40
N PRO A 314 -5.98 35.64 2.19
CA PRO A 314 -4.56 35.84 1.91
C PRO A 314 -3.72 35.70 3.19
N LEU A 315 -3.15 34.52 3.42
CA LEU A 315 -2.35 34.22 4.62
C LEU A 315 -0.87 34.46 4.36
N ILE A 316 -0.18 35.19 5.23
CA ILE A 316 1.26 35.47 5.12
C ILE A 316 1.98 34.75 6.26
N VAL A 317 2.81 33.77 5.92
CA VAL A 317 3.68 33.06 6.87
C VAL A 317 5.13 33.46 6.59
N LEU A 318 5.82 33.94 7.63
CA LEU A 318 7.22 34.33 7.57
C LEU A 318 8.02 33.33 8.42
N THR A 319 8.55 32.29 7.79
CA THR A 319 9.32 31.23 8.45
C THR A 319 10.48 30.77 7.57
N ASP A 320 11.55 30.32 8.22
CA ASP A 320 12.62 29.55 7.58
C ASP A 320 12.28 28.05 7.58
N HIS A 321 13.14 27.23 6.98
CA HIS A 321 13.06 25.77 7.03
C HIS A 321 13.25 25.26 8.47
N LYS A 322 12.31 24.44 8.94
CA LYS A 322 12.41 23.76 10.26
C LYS A 322 13.64 22.87 10.40
N GLN A 323 14.07 22.31 9.28
CA GLN A 323 15.22 21.42 9.20
C GLN A 323 16.07 21.79 8.00
N SER A 324 17.37 21.53 8.08
CA SER A 324 18.24 21.64 6.92
C SER A 324 17.72 20.72 5.80
N PRO A 325 17.40 21.26 4.61
CA PRO A 325 17.02 20.45 3.46
C PRO A 325 18.19 19.60 2.96
N ARG A 326 19.44 20.03 3.22
CA ARG A 326 20.63 19.24 2.99
C ARG A 326 20.91 18.35 4.19
N ARG A 327 20.84 17.04 4.00
CA ARG A 327 21.18 16.04 5.01
C ARG A 327 22.48 15.35 4.65
N ARG A 328 23.23 14.96 5.70
CA ARG A 328 24.44 14.16 5.58
C ARG A 328 24.21 12.86 6.33
N GLU A 329 24.31 11.76 5.63
CA GLU A 329 24.18 10.42 6.17
C GLU A 329 25.42 9.62 5.82
N ARG A 330 25.81 8.69 6.69
CA ARG A 330 26.84 7.70 6.39
C ARG A 330 26.13 6.36 6.21
N LEU A 331 26.22 5.81 5.01
CA LEU A 331 25.57 4.55 4.65
C LEU A 331 26.59 3.42 4.65
N GLU A 332 26.24 2.30 5.28
CA GLU A 332 27.10 1.11 5.37
C GLU A 332 26.37 -0.17 4.89
N ASP A 333 25.11 -0.01 4.50
CA ASP A 333 24.19 -1.02 3.99
C ASP A 333 23.17 -0.37 3.03
N GLY A 334 22.11 -1.09 2.67
CA GLY A 334 21.02 -0.58 1.82
C GLY A 334 21.25 -0.72 0.31
N VAL A 335 22.21 -1.56 -0.09
CA VAL A 335 22.50 -1.84 -1.50
C VAL A 335 21.31 -2.51 -2.18
N THR A 336 20.91 -2.01 -3.35
CA THR A 336 19.76 -2.52 -4.12
C THR A 336 20.17 -3.35 -5.33
N GLU A 337 21.37 -3.11 -5.86
CA GLU A 337 21.96 -3.80 -7.01
C GLU A 337 23.49 -3.73 -6.90
N ALA A 338 24.20 -4.73 -7.39
CA ALA A 338 25.66 -4.75 -7.37
C ALA A 338 26.21 -5.56 -8.55
N GLU A 339 27.30 -5.08 -9.14
CA GLU A 339 27.98 -5.77 -10.25
C GLU A 339 29.51 -5.65 -10.11
N PRO A 340 30.24 -6.78 -10.06
CA PRO A 340 31.71 -6.76 -9.99
C PRO A 340 32.30 -6.23 -11.30
N ALA A 341 33.39 -5.48 -11.20
CA ALA A 341 34.12 -5.01 -12.36
C ALA A 341 34.76 -6.19 -13.11
N PRO A 342 34.87 -6.13 -14.45
CA PRO A 342 35.55 -7.16 -15.25
C PRO A 342 37.01 -7.43 -14.84
N ASP A 343 37.70 -6.49 -14.21
CA ASP A 343 39.06 -6.71 -13.68
C ASP A 343 39.08 -7.47 -12.33
N GLY A 344 37.92 -7.67 -11.69
CA GLY A 344 37.76 -8.34 -10.40
C GLY A 344 38.28 -7.56 -9.19
N LYS A 345 38.69 -6.29 -9.35
CA LYS A 345 39.30 -5.48 -8.27
C LYS A 345 38.27 -4.68 -7.48
N SER A 346 37.23 -4.20 -8.15
CA SER A 346 36.18 -3.36 -7.57
C SER A 346 34.78 -3.85 -7.96
N MET A 347 33.76 -3.26 -7.36
CA MET A 347 32.37 -3.44 -7.76
C MET A 347 31.64 -2.10 -7.72
N ILE A 348 30.61 -1.97 -8.55
CA ILE A 348 29.64 -0.88 -8.45
C ILE A 348 28.41 -1.35 -7.71
N LEU A 349 27.82 -0.43 -6.95
CA LEU A 349 26.66 -0.64 -6.09
C LEU A 349 25.61 0.43 -6.40
N GLY A 350 24.35 0.03 -6.50
CA GLY A 350 23.20 0.94 -6.43
C GLY A 350 22.86 1.20 -4.96
N LEU A 351 22.89 2.46 -4.55
CA LEU A 351 22.62 2.86 -3.17
C LEU A 351 21.94 4.24 -3.15
N LYS A 352 20.72 4.29 -2.62
CA LYS A 352 19.86 5.49 -2.57
C LYS A 352 19.70 6.19 -3.94
N GLY A 353 19.59 5.40 -5.02
CA GLY A 353 19.40 5.90 -6.38
C GLY A 353 20.67 6.40 -7.07
N ASP A 354 21.81 6.41 -6.39
CA ASP A 354 23.11 6.71 -7.02
C ASP A 354 23.93 5.44 -7.24
N ILE A 355 24.91 5.54 -8.14
CA ILE A 355 25.93 4.51 -8.38
C ILE A 355 27.18 4.85 -7.57
N TRP A 356 27.67 3.87 -6.82
CA TRP A 356 28.88 3.95 -6.00
C TRP A 356 29.87 2.86 -6.40
N GLN A 357 31.15 3.06 -6.12
CA GLN A 357 32.21 2.08 -6.35
C GLN A 357 32.94 1.76 -5.05
N ILE A 358 33.19 0.46 -4.81
CA ILE A 358 33.99 -0.02 -3.69
C ILE A 358 35.02 -1.08 -4.14
N PRO A 359 36.20 -1.16 -3.48
CA PRO A 359 37.11 -2.29 -3.65
C PRO A 359 36.52 -3.58 -3.07
N ILE A 360 36.68 -4.71 -3.76
CA ILE A 360 36.23 -6.03 -3.27
C ILE A 360 37.19 -6.57 -2.21
N THR A 361 38.50 -6.49 -2.47
CA THR A 361 39.55 -6.89 -1.54
C THR A 361 40.20 -5.64 -0.97
N LYS A 362 40.43 -5.64 0.35
CA LYS A 362 40.94 -4.48 1.07
C LYS A 362 42.34 -4.71 1.63
N PRO A 363 43.22 -3.71 1.60
CA PRO A 363 44.51 -3.78 2.26
C PRO A 363 44.34 -3.78 3.78
N SER A 364 45.40 -4.19 4.49
CA SER A 364 45.49 -4.10 5.96
C SER A 364 46.00 -2.73 6.43
N GLY A 365 45.94 -2.45 7.73
CA GLY A 365 46.48 -1.22 8.32
C GLY A 365 45.72 0.06 7.92
N VAL A 366 46.42 1.20 7.87
CA VAL A 366 45.83 2.52 7.61
C VAL A 366 45.16 2.61 6.23
N ALA A 367 45.73 1.95 5.21
CA ALA A 367 45.17 1.91 3.85
C ALA A 367 43.76 1.28 3.80
N ARG A 368 43.40 0.44 4.78
CA ARG A 368 42.06 -0.13 4.90
C ARG A 368 40.99 0.95 5.04
N LYS A 369 41.27 2.01 5.81
CA LYS A 369 40.31 3.09 6.07
C LYS A 369 39.93 3.82 4.77
N SER A 370 40.91 4.07 3.91
CA SER A 370 40.66 4.67 2.59
C SER A 370 39.90 3.71 1.66
N ALA A 371 40.26 2.42 1.66
CA ALA A 371 39.55 1.39 0.89
C ALA A 371 38.14 1.09 1.41
N GLU A 372 37.81 1.50 2.63
CA GLU A 372 36.47 1.44 3.21
C GLU A 372 35.56 2.60 2.77
N GLN A 373 36.12 3.70 2.27
CA GLN A 373 35.30 4.82 1.79
C GLN A 373 34.79 4.54 0.37
N ALA A 374 33.48 4.49 0.20
CA ALA A 374 32.89 4.30 -1.11
C ALA A 374 33.01 5.55 -1.98
N ARG A 375 33.37 5.38 -3.26
CA ARG A 375 33.44 6.47 -4.23
C ARG A 375 32.10 6.65 -4.92
N ARG A 376 31.44 7.79 -4.70
CA ARG A 376 30.21 8.15 -5.41
C ARG A 376 30.51 8.47 -6.87
N LEU A 377 29.90 7.75 -7.82
CA LEU A 377 30.10 7.92 -9.25
C LEU A 377 29.05 8.80 -9.91
N THR A 378 27.80 8.73 -9.44
CA THR A 378 26.70 9.58 -9.93
C THR A 378 26.09 10.42 -8.81
N ARG A 379 25.47 11.54 -9.20
CA ARG A 379 24.75 12.42 -8.28
C ARG A 379 23.41 12.78 -8.91
N TRP A 380 22.35 12.09 -8.49
CA TRP A 380 21.01 12.38 -8.98
C TRP A 380 19.97 12.05 -7.90
N PRO A 381 18.98 12.94 -7.66
CA PRO A 381 17.94 12.66 -6.65
C PRO A 381 16.95 11.54 -7.03
N GLY A 382 16.88 11.15 -8.30
CA GLY A 382 16.05 10.05 -8.79
C GLY A 382 16.78 8.71 -8.76
N ASP A 383 16.61 7.91 -9.81
CA ASP A 383 17.16 6.54 -9.89
C ASP A 383 18.18 6.39 -11.02
N ASP A 384 19.40 5.99 -10.67
CA ASP A 384 20.42 5.46 -11.56
C ASP A 384 20.63 3.97 -11.28
N SER A 385 20.21 3.12 -12.21
CA SER A 385 20.15 1.67 -11.98
C SER A 385 20.27 0.84 -13.25
N ASP A 386 20.17 -0.50 -13.16
CA ASP A 386 20.34 -1.44 -14.27
C ASP A 386 21.67 -1.15 -15.00
N PHE A 387 22.78 -1.21 -14.26
CA PHE A 387 24.10 -0.84 -14.77
C PHE A 387 24.88 -2.04 -15.32
N SER A 388 25.72 -1.77 -16.31
CA SER A 388 26.58 -2.76 -16.96
C SER A 388 27.95 -2.16 -17.23
N TRP A 389 28.99 -2.92 -16.93
CA TRP A 389 30.38 -2.52 -17.17
C TRP A 389 30.75 -2.62 -18.64
N ALA A 390 31.51 -1.65 -19.14
CA ALA A 390 32.33 -1.88 -20.33
C ALA A 390 33.44 -2.90 -20.03
N LYS A 391 33.83 -3.70 -21.03
CA LYS A 391 34.83 -4.77 -20.86
C LYS A 391 36.18 -4.31 -20.32
N ASP A 392 36.57 -3.07 -20.61
CA ASP A 392 37.83 -2.47 -20.17
C ASP A 392 37.77 -1.91 -18.73
N SER A 393 36.61 -2.01 -18.06
CA SER A 393 36.35 -1.43 -16.74
C SER A 393 36.51 0.10 -16.66
N LYS A 394 36.56 0.82 -17.80
CA LYS A 394 36.74 2.28 -17.85
C LYS A 394 35.43 3.05 -17.96
N LYS A 395 34.36 2.38 -18.37
CA LYS A 395 33.03 2.96 -18.52
C LYS A 395 31.96 2.09 -17.87
N ILE A 396 30.87 2.74 -17.50
CA ILE A 396 29.62 2.07 -17.12
C ILE A 396 28.48 2.61 -17.98
N TYR A 397 27.58 1.72 -18.37
CA TYR A 397 26.30 2.04 -18.99
C TYR A 397 25.21 1.77 -17.98
N PHE A 398 24.21 2.64 -17.88
CA PHE A 398 23.16 2.49 -16.89
C PHE A 398 21.89 3.18 -17.35
N THR A 399 20.78 2.87 -16.68
CA THR A 399 19.51 3.56 -16.89
C THR A 399 19.32 4.69 -15.89
N SER A 400 18.72 5.81 -16.31
CA SER A 400 18.48 6.97 -15.45
C SER A 400 17.17 7.67 -15.78
N ASP A 401 16.47 8.17 -14.77
CA ASP A 401 15.22 8.94 -14.90
C ASP A 401 15.43 10.48 -14.91
N ARG A 402 16.68 10.94 -15.11
CA ARG A 402 17.07 12.37 -15.14
C ARG A 402 16.18 13.30 -15.96
N GLU A 403 15.54 12.76 -16.99
CA GLU A 403 14.75 13.50 -17.95
C GLU A 403 13.28 13.04 -17.96
N ASN A 404 12.80 12.63 -16.79
CA ASN A 404 11.50 12.02 -16.50
C ASN A 404 11.33 10.58 -17.00
N ASN A 405 11.85 10.21 -18.17
CA ASN A 405 11.77 8.84 -18.66
C ASN A 405 13.06 8.08 -18.34
N THR A 406 12.96 6.77 -18.15
CA THR A 406 14.12 5.91 -17.89
C THR A 406 14.89 5.68 -19.18
N ARG A 407 16.09 6.27 -19.29
CA ARG A 407 16.94 6.36 -20.51
C ARG A 407 18.33 5.82 -20.27
N ILE A 408 19.11 5.60 -21.33
CA ILE A 408 20.45 5.01 -21.22
C ILE A 408 21.52 6.11 -21.17
N TYR A 409 22.40 6.00 -20.20
CA TYR A 409 23.53 6.89 -19.98
C TYR A 409 24.85 6.13 -20.01
N GLU A 410 25.89 6.84 -20.42
CA GLU A 410 27.29 6.39 -20.35
C GLU A 410 28.04 7.32 -19.37
N LEU A 411 28.77 6.72 -18.43
CA LEU A 411 29.73 7.41 -17.58
C LEU A 411 31.13 6.87 -17.84
N ASN A 412 32.05 7.75 -18.23
CA ASN A 412 33.47 7.45 -18.27
C ASN A 412 34.10 7.68 -16.88
N LEU A 413 34.70 6.65 -16.30
CA LEU A 413 35.18 6.67 -14.90
C LEU A 413 36.50 7.44 -14.72
N GLU A 414 37.30 7.57 -15.78
CA GLU A 414 38.56 8.32 -15.75
C GLU A 414 38.30 9.83 -15.80
N THR A 415 37.48 10.27 -16.78
CA THR A 415 37.17 11.68 -17.02
C THR A 415 35.98 12.21 -16.21
N GLN A 416 35.20 11.31 -15.60
CA GLN A 416 33.91 11.60 -14.94
C GLN A 416 32.87 12.24 -15.88
N LYS A 417 33.05 12.13 -17.20
CA LYS A 417 32.11 12.66 -18.19
C LYS A 417 30.88 11.76 -18.27
N LEU A 418 29.73 12.32 -17.91
CA LEU A 418 28.40 11.73 -18.07
C LEU A 418 27.75 12.24 -19.35
N ARG A 419 27.16 11.35 -20.16
CA ARG A 419 26.34 11.75 -21.32
C ARG A 419 25.14 10.80 -21.52
N PRO A 420 24.02 11.30 -22.07
CA PRO A 420 22.99 10.41 -22.58
C PRO A 420 23.53 9.64 -23.79
N LEU A 421 23.37 8.32 -23.77
CA LEU A 421 23.73 7.44 -24.89
C LEU A 421 22.50 7.12 -25.75
N TRP A 422 21.32 7.05 -25.14
CA TRP A 422 20.05 6.90 -25.84
C TRP A 422 18.98 7.73 -25.14
N ASN A 423 18.46 8.74 -25.84
CA ASN A 423 17.58 9.76 -25.30
C ASN A 423 16.27 9.83 -26.11
N ARG A 424 15.34 8.90 -25.83
CA ARG A 424 14.03 8.84 -26.49
C ARG A 424 12.89 8.91 -25.47
N LYS A 425 11.65 8.86 -25.94
CA LYS A 425 10.45 9.02 -25.10
C LYS A 425 10.06 7.72 -24.40
N GLU A 426 10.52 6.58 -24.86
CA GLU A 426 10.19 5.28 -24.31
C GLU A 426 11.06 4.98 -23.08
N ASP A 427 10.49 4.30 -22.08
CA ASP A 427 11.25 3.78 -20.95
C ASP A 427 12.00 2.51 -21.34
N VAL A 428 13.17 2.31 -20.73
CA VAL A 428 13.96 1.09 -20.88
C VAL A 428 14.22 0.39 -19.56
N VAL A 429 14.34 -0.94 -19.60
CA VAL A 429 14.70 -1.78 -18.45
C VAL A 429 15.63 -2.91 -18.87
N ARG A 430 16.29 -3.55 -17.90
CA ARG A 430 17.12 -4.74 -18.09
C ARG A 430 18.26 -4.50 -19.10
N LEU A 431 18.98 -3.41 -18.92
CA LEU A 431 20.15 -3.05 -19.73
C LEU A 431 21.31 -4.02 -19.47
N ARG A 432 21.85 -4.64 -20.52
CA ARG A 432 23.06 -5.46 -20.43
C ARG A 432 23.97 -5.29 -21.64
N LEU A 433 25.28 -5.32 -21.39
CA LEU A 433 26.30 -5.42 -22.43
C LEU A 433 26.34 -6.86 -22.98
N SER A 434 26.41 -7.00 -24.30
CA SER A 434 26.61 -8.28 -24.96
C SER A 434 27.95 -8.91 -24.58
N PRO A 435 28.08 -10.26 -24.57
CA PRO A 435 29.32 -10.92 -24.17
C PRO A 435 30.54 -10.56 -25.03
N ASP A 436 30.35 -10.10 -26.27
CA ASP A 436 31.42 -9.59 -27.13
C ASP A 436 31.85 -8.15 -26.82
N GLY A 437 31.05 -7.40 -26.06
CA GLY A 437 31.29 -6.03 -25.63
C GLY A 437 30.94 -4.95 -26.67
N LYS A 438 30.27 -5.31 -27.77
CA LYS A 438 30.00 -4.39 -28.90
C LYS A 438 28.61 -3.76 -28.87
N HIS A 439 27.67 -4.35 -28.13
CA HIS A 439 26.26 -3.97 -28.17
C HIS A 439 25.65 -3.88 -26.77
N LEU A 440 24.70 -2.96 -26.59
CA LEU A 440 23.81 -2.93 -25.44
C LEU A 440 22.45 -3.50 -25.84
N PHE A 441 21.91 -4.38 -25.00
CA PHE A 441 20.56 -4.90 -25.13
C PHE A 441 19.69 -4.41 -23.99
N PHE A 442 18.42 -4.12 -24.26
CA PHE A 442 17.45 -3.64 -23.27
C PHE A 442 16.02 -3.83 -23.78
N TRP A 443 15.07 -3.94 -22.85
CA TRP A 443 13.65 -3.93 -23.18
C TRP A 443 13.13 -2.49 -23.21
N MET A 444 12.51 -2.12 -24.32
CA MET A 444 11.83 -0.84 -24.49
C MET A 444 10.33 -1.00 -24.27
N ALA A 445 9.72 -0.17 -23.44
CA ALA A 445 8.29 -0.18 -23.16
C ALA A 445 7.45 0.55 -24.23
N GLY A 446 6.13 0.36 -24.19
CA GLY A 446 5.14 1.05 -25.01
C GLY A 446 4.65 0.28 -26.25
N PRO A 447 3.85 0.92 -27.11
CA PRO A 447 3.23 0.28 -28.28
C PRO A 447 4.21 -0.26 -29.33
N LYS A 448 5.42 0.30 -29.39
CA LYS A 448 6.52 -0.14 -30.25
C LYS A 448 7.56 -0.97 -29.49
N GLY A 449 7.23 -1.38 -28.26
CA GLY A 449 8.15 -2.02 -27.33
C GLY A 449 8.69 -3.37 -27.79
N GLY A 450 9.69 -3.84 -27.05
CA GLY A 450 10.38 -5.10 -27.32
C GLY A 450 11.88 -5.05 -27.00
N LEU A 451 12.59 -6.14 -27.27
CA LEU A 451 14.04 -6.24 -27.05
C LEU A 451 14.78 -5.49 -28.15
N GLN A 452 15.57 -4.50 -27.75
CA GLN A 452 16.34 -3.65 -28.62
C GLN A 452 17.83 -3.95 -28.49
N ARG A 453 18.56 -3.77 -29.59
CA ARG A 453 20.03 -3.77 -29.63
C ARG A 453 20.53 -2.40 -30.07
N LEU A 454 21.40 -1.79 -29.27
CA LEU A 454 22.14 -0.58 -29.60
C LEU A 454 23.61 -0.93 -29.87
N THR A 455 24.11 -0.61 -31.06
CA THR A 455 25.52 -0.80 -31.41
C THR A 455 26.35 0.35 -30.85
N LEU A 456 27.40 0.06 -30.08
CA LEU A 456 28.18 1.10 -29.39
C LEU A 456 29.07 1.93 -30.33
N ALA A 457 29.46 1.38 -31.48
CA ALA A 457 30.37 2.05 -32.42
C ALA A 457 29.69 3.19 -33.20
N ASP A 458 28.41 3.04 -33.56
CA ASP A 458 27.66 4.00 -34.38
C ASP A 458 26.33 4.44 -33.77
N GLU A 459 26.03 3.97 -32.55
CA GLU A 459 24.83 4.29 -31.78
C GLU A 459 23.51 3.95 -32.51
N LYS A 460 23.54 3.00 -33.46
CA LYS A 460 22.35 2.56 -34.19
C LYS A 460 21.55 1.52 -33.42
N LEU A 461 20.23 1.72 -33.43
CA LEU A 461 19.25 0.83 -32.81
C LEU A 461 18.72 -0.20 -33.83
N LYS A 462 18.56 -1.45 -33.39
CA LYS A 462 17.89 -2.52 -34.13
C LYS A 462 16.92 -3.26 -33.20
N THR A 463 15.66 -3.39 -33.62
CA THR A 463 14.68 -4.22 -32.92
C THR A 463 15.00 -5.70 -33.16
N ILE A 464 15.17 -6.46 -32.09
CA ILE A 464 15.44 -7.91 -32.13
C ILE A 464 14.14 -8.68 -31.93
N ILE A 465 13.32 -8.25 -30.97
CA ILE A 465 12.01 -8.84 -30.66
C ILE A 465 10.99 -7.72 -30.60
N LYS A 466 9.83 -7.90 -31.26
CA LYS A 466 8.68 -6.99 -31.11
C LYS A 466 7.75 -7.53 -30.04
N LEU A 467 7.61 -6.78 -28.94
CA LEU A 467 6.75 -7.14 -27.81
C LEU A 467 6.22 -5.88 -27.13
N PRO A 468 5.11 -5.30 -27.62
CA PRO A 468 4.49 -4.13 -27.01
C PRO A 468 4.06 -4.41 -25.56
N GLY A 469 4.26 -3.45 -24.66
CA GLY A 469 3.90 -3.63 -23.25
C GLY A 469 4.63 -2.68 -22.31
N THR A 470 4.33 -2.75 -21.01
CA THR A 470 4.82 -1.80 -20.00
C THR A 470 6.16 -2.16 -19.37
N HIS A 471 6.87 -3.19 -19.84
CA HIS A 471 8.13 -3.79 -19.30
C HIS A 471 8.74 -3.07 -18.09
N VAL A 472 8.76 -3.74 -16.92
CA VAL A 472 9.09 -3.10 -15.63
C VAL A 472 10.26 -3.81 -14.96
N ARG A 473 11.20 -3.04 -14.40
CA ARG A 473 12.31 -3.55 -13.60
C ARG A 473 11.79 -4.40 -12.41
N GLY A 474 12.42 -5.53 -12.16
CA GLY A 474 12.07 -6.44 -11.06
C GLY A 474 10.76 -7.23 -11.27
N ARG A 475 10.09 -7.11 -12.41
CA ARG A 475 8.96 -7.96 -12.79
C ARG A 475 9.45 -9.04 -13.76
N GLY A 476 9.18 -10.30 -13.46
CA GLY A 476 9.62 -11.42 -14.30
C GLY A 476 8.99 -11.43 -15.70
N GLY A 477 9.59 -12.20 -16.61
CA GLY A 477 9.17 -12.34 -18.00
C GLY A 477 9.82 -11.35 -18.96
N VAL A 478 10.98 -10.82 -18.58
CA VAL A 478 11.85 -9.98 -19.40
C VAL A 478 13.31 -10.48 -19.36
N GLU A 479 13.52 -11.71 -18.89
CA GLU A 479 14.83 -12.34 -18.85
C GLU A 479 15.29 -12.71 -20.27
N TYR A 480 16.58 -12.51 -20.56
CA TYR A 480 17.21 -12.94 -21.80
C TYR A 480 18.69 -13.26 -21.57
N GLU A 481 19.21 -14.24 -22.28
CA GLU A 481 20.61 -14.68 -22.23
C GLU A 481 21.13 -15.07 -23.62
N TRP A 482 22.40 -14.78 -23.87
CA TRP A 482 23.09 -15.13 -25.11
C TRP A 482 23.64 -16.54 -25.08
N SER A 483 23.60 -17.21 -26.22
CA SER A 483 24.35 -18.44 -26.44
C SER A 483 25.86 -18.20 -26.35
N PRO A 484 26.68 -19.20 -25.98
CA PRO A 484 28.13 -19.07 -25.85
C PRO A 484 28.86 -18.58 -27.13
N ASP A 485 28.25 -18.73 -28.30
CA ASP A 485 28.76 -18.29 -29.60
C ASP A 485 28.20 -16.92 -30.06
N ASN A 486 27.37 -16.28 -29.22
CA ASN A 486 26.66 -15.03 -29.47
C ASN A 486 25.72 -15.03 -30.69
N GLN A 487 25.37 -16.20 -31.24
CA GLN A 487 24.48 -16.29 -32.42
C GLN A 487 22.99 -16.31 -32.06
N TRP A 488 22.64 -16.70 -30.82
CA TRP A 488 21.27 -16.89 -30.38
C TRP A 488 21.00 -16.17 -29.06
N ILE A 489 19.73 -15.80 -28.85
CA ILE A 489 19.21 -15.27 -27.60
C ILE A 489 18.05 -16.17 -27.17
N ALA A 490 18.14 -16.70 -25.95
CA ALA A 490 17.02 -17.32 -25.25
C ALA A 490 16.34 -16.25 -24.39
N TYR A 491 15.02 -16.15 -24.43
CA TYR A 491 14.28 -15.16 -23.66
C TYR A 491 12.93 -15.71 -23.18
N THR A 492 12.44 -15.13 -22.09
CA THR A 492 11.15 -15.48 -21.50
C THR A 492 10.10 -14.44 -21.91
N THR A 493 8.92 -14.89 -22.34
CA THR A 493 7.75 -14.01 -22.51
C THR A 493 6.46 -14.78 -22.26
N ARG A 494 5.37 -14.03 -22.01
CA ARG A 494 4.03 -14.63 -21.94
C ARG A 494 3.53 -15.06 -23.31
N THR A 495 2.78 -16.15 -23.31
CA THR A 495 1.93 -16.59 -24.42
C THR A 495 0.53 -15.96 -24.30
N ASP A 496 -0.44 -16.38 -25.12
CA ASP A 496 -1.84 -15.93 -25.02
C ASP A 496 -2.52 -16.33 -23.68
N SER A 497 -1.83 -17.13 -22.86
CA SER A 497 -2.18 -17.52 -21.50
C SER A 497 -1.37 -16.73 -20.45
N SER A 498 -1.66 -16.92 -19.16
CA SER A 498 -0.86 -16.34 -18.08
C SER A 498 0.55 -16.96 -17.93
N SER A 499 0.86 -18.00 -18.71
CA SER A 499 2.09 -18.80 -18.67
C SER A 499 3.27 -18.05 -19.28
N PHE A 500 4.47 -18.30 -18.74
CA PHE A 500 5.72 -17.81 -19.31
C PHE A 500 6.40 -18.95 -20.04
N ASN A 501 6.75 -18.75 -21.31
CA ASN A 501 7.48 -19.73 -22.11
C ASN A 501 8.85 -19.17 -22.50
N ILE A 502 9.78 -20.09 -22.81
CA ILE A 502 11.11 -19.74 -23.29
C ILE A 502 11.12 -19.84 -24.81
N TRP A 503 11.69 -18.81 -25.42
CA TRP A 503 11.80 -18.63 -26.86
C TRP A 503 13.26 -18.46 -27.23
N ILE A 504 13.63 -18.93 -28.42
CA ILE A 504 14.96 -18.72 -28.99
C ILE A 504 14.83 -17.91 -30.28
N VAL A 505 15.69 -16.91 -30.45
CA VAL A 505 15.76 -16.03 -31.63
C VAL A 505 17.22 -15.80 -32.03
N PRO A 506 17.54 -15.60 -33.33
CA PRO A 506 18.88 -15.14 -33.72
C PRO A 506 19.24 -13.82 -33.03
N ALA A 507 20.50 -13.66 -32.62
CA ALA A 507 20.97 -12.45 -31.92
C ALA A 507 20.92 -11.18 -32.80
N ASP A 508 20.84 -11.37 -34.12
CA ASP A 508 20.61 -10.32 -35.11
C ASP A 508 19.13 -10.09 -35.44
N GLY A 509 18.21 -10.73 -34.72
CA GLY A 509 16.77 -10.68 -34.99
C GLY A 509 16.33 -11.65 -36.08
N GLY A 510 15.04 -11.95 -36.11
CA GLY A 510 14.45 -12.94 -37.02
C GLY A 510 13.23 -13.60 -36.39
N ASN A 511 12.92 -14.82 -36.83
CA ASN A 511 11.80 -15.58 -36.29
C ASN A 511 12.15 -16.19 -34.93
N SER A 512 11.34 -15.88 -33.92
CA SER A 512 11.43 -16.54 -32.61
C SER A 512 10.72 -17.89 -32.62
N ILE A 513 11.31 -18.88 -31.96
CA ILE A 513 10.73 -20.23 -31.82
C ILE A 513 10.47 -20.52 -30.34
N ASN A 514 9.22 -20.85 -29.99
CA ASN A 514 8.85 -21.29 -28.63
C ASN A 514 9.37 -22.71 -28.42
N VAL A 515 10.34 -22.88 -27.51
CA VAL A 515 11.00 -24.17 -27.28
C VAL A 515 10.40 -24.95 -26.11
N THR A 516 9.53 -24.34 -25.29
CA THR A 516 8.88 -25.02 -24.15
C THR A 516 7.45 -25.47 -24.46
N ARG A 517 6.65 -24.65 -25.15
CA ARG A 517 5.29 -24.96 -25.64
C ARG A 517 4.34 -25.59 -24.61
N LEU A 518 4.27 -25.03 -23.41
CA LEU A 518 3.37 -25.54 -22.37
C LEU A 518 2.73 -24.40 -21.55
N ASN A 519 1.51 -24.63 -21.07
CA ASN A 519 0.89 -23.78 -20.06
C ASN A 519 1.49 -24.07 -18.67
N ALA A 520 2.73 -23.66 -18.50
CA ALA A 520 3.53 -23.80 -17.29
C ALA A 520 4.32 -22.50 -17.06
N PHE A 521 4.83 -22.31 -15.85
CA PHE A 521 5.81 -21.29 -15.56
C PHE A 521 7.18 -21.77 -16.04
N HIS A 522 7.82 -20.99 -16.90
CA HIS A 522 9.21 -21.16 -17.31
C HIS A 522 9.96 -19.84 -17.11
N SER A 523 11.16 -19.87 -16.52
CA SER A 523 11.98 -18.66 -16.35
C SER A 523 13.48 -18.98 -16.20
N ASP A 524 14.31 -17.93 -16.10
CA ASP A 524 15.77 -17.99 -15.95
C ASP A 524 16.49 -18.89 -16.97
N PRO A 525 16.30 -18.68 -18.30
CA PRO A 525 17.01 -19.46 -19.31
C PRO A 525 18.53 -19.26 -19.21
N THR A 526 19.29 -20.36 -19.15
CA THR A 526 20.75 -20.35 -19.01
C THR A 526 21.37 -21.36 -19.97
N TRP A 527 22.26 -20.91 -20.85
CA TRP A 527 22.94 -21.79 -21.80
C TRP A 527 24.05 -22.61 -21.12
N SER A 528 24.22 -23.86 -21.52
CA SER A 528 25.40 -24.63 -21.13
C SER A 528 26.65 -24.04 -21.75
N VAL A 529 27.78 -24.07 -21.02
CA VAL A 529 29.05 -23.49 -21.48
C VAL A 529 29.56 -24.17 -22.76
N ASP A 530 29.19 -25.43 -22.99
CA ASP A 530 29.52 -26.20 -24.20
C ASP A 530 28.49 -26.08 -25.34
N GLY A 531 27.42 -25.30 -25.15
CA GLY A 531 26.45 -25.00 -26.19
C GLY A 531 25.53 -26.15 -26.60
N LYS A 532 25.41 -27.19 -25.77
CA LYS A 532 24.55 -28.38 -26.05
C LYS A 532 23.17 -28.30 -25.42
N TYR A 533 23.03 -27.56 -24.33
CA TYR A 533 21.83 -27.54 -23.51
C TYR A 533 21.38 -26.12 -23.16
N LEU A 534 20.09 -25.97 -22.93
CA LEU A 534 19.49 -24.80 -22.29
C LEU A 534 18.85 -25.25 -20.97
N TYR A 535 19.28 -24.68 -19.86
CA TYR A 535 18.74 -24.94 -18.52
C TYR A 535 17.75 -23.84 -18.11
N PHE A 536 16.74 -24.19 -17.32
CA PHE A 536 15.74 -23.23 -16.86
C PHE A 536 14.91 -23.75 -15.69
N GLN A 537 14.23 -22.85 -14.99
CA GLN A 537 13.24 -23.18 -13.97
C GLN A 537 11.90 -23.57 -14.63
N SER A 538 11.20 -24.60 -14.12
CA SER A 538 9.82 -24.85 -14.52
C SER A 538 8.96 -25.58 -13.48
N ASP A 539 7.63 -25.45 -13.59
CA ASP A 539 6.62 -26.25 -12.89
C ASP A 539 5.92 -27.30 -13.79
N ARG A 540 6.43 -27.54 -15.01
CA ARG A 540 5.76 -28.38 -16.03
C ARG A 540 5.43 -29.80 -15.59
N ASP A 541 6.34 -30.43 -14.84
CA ASP A 541 6.19 -31.79 -14.29
C ASP A 541 6.50 -31.71 -12.78
N GLY A 542 5.89 -30.72 -12.13
CA GLY A 542 6.21 -30.24 -10.79
C GLY A 542 7.41 -29.30 -10.77
N GLU A 543 7.49 -28.43 -9.76
CA GLU A 543 8.57 -27.45 -9.64
C GLU A 543 9.97 -28.07 -9.68
N GLY A 544 10.93 -27.43 -10.37
CA GLY A 544 12.29 -27.90 -10.46
C GLY A 544 13.18 -27.19 -11.49
N LEU A 545 14.42 -27.68 -11.58
CA LEU A 545 15.38 -27.34 -12.63
C LEU A 545 15.22 -28.30 -13.80
N TYR A 546 15.12 -27.76 -15.00
CA TYR A 546 14.94 -28.50 -16.24
C TYR A 546 16.07 -28.20 -17.23
N ARG A 547 16.28 -29.13 -18.16
CA ARG A 547 17.21 -29.03 -19.27
C ARG A 547 16.48 -29.29 -20.57
N LEU A 548 16.82 -28.53 -21.61
CA LEU A 548 16.46 -28.77 -23.00
C LEU A 548 17.71 -29.17 -23.79
N ALA A 549 17.68 -30.31 -24.46
CA ALA A 549 18.70 -30.69 -25.44
C ALA A 549 18.47 -29.96 -26.78
N LEU A 550 19.50 -29.22 -27.24
CA LEU A 550 19.42 -28.43 -28.47
C LEU A 550 19.47 -29.30 -29.74
N LYS A 551 19.97 -30.53 -29.62
CA LYS A 551 19.92 -31.60 -30.63
C LYS A 551 19.33 -32.87 -30.00
N PRO A 552 18.84 -33.84 -30.81
CA PRO A 552 18.51 -35.16 -30.29
C PRO A 552 19.71 -35.77 -29.55
N ASP A 553 19.52 -36.26 -28.33
CA ASP A 553 20.54 -37.01 -27.63
C ASP A 553 20.79 -38.33 -28.40
N ALA A 554 22.06 -38.66 -28.66
CA ALA A 554 22.42 -39.88 -29.42
C ALA A 554 22.16 -41.19 -28.64
N PHE A 555 21.91 -41.08 -27.34
CA PHE A 555 21.71 -42.19 -26.41
C PHE A 555 20.61 -41.82 -25.41
N ARG A 556 19.97 -42.83 -24.79
CA ARG A 556 19.11 -42.56 -23.63
C ARG A 556 19.98 -42.11 -22.46
N ILE A 557 19.57 -41.03 -21.80
CA ILE A 557 20.33 -40.42 -20.67
C ILE A 557 20.47 -41.40 -19.49
N SER A 558 19.58 -42.39 -19.36
CA SER A 558 19.68 -43.47 -18.38
C SER A 558 20.86 -44.41 -18.63
N ASP A 559 21.32 -44.52 -19.88
CA ASP A 559 22.22 -45.57 -20.32
C ASP A 559 23.69 -45.09 -20.36
N VAL A 560 23.93 -43.80 -20.08
CA VAL A 560 25.27 -43.19 -20.14
C VAL A 560 25.54 -42.25 -18.96
N ASP A 561 26.80 -42.23 -18.50
CA ASP A 561 27.26 -41.23 -17.55
C ASP A 561 27.66 -39.94 -18.28
N MET A 562 26.78 -38.95 -18.27
CA MET A 562 27.04 -37.66 -18.90
C MET A 562 28.12 -36.88 -18.14
N LYS A 563 29.33 -36.81 -18.70
CA LYS A 563 30.42 -36.01 -18.14
C LYS A 563 30.58 -34.71 -18.93
N PHE A 564 30.71 -33.60 -18.21
CA PHE A 564 31.09 -32.34 -18.83
C PHE A 564 32.52 -32.43 -19.36
N VAL A 565 32.70 -32.07 -20.63
CA VAL A 565 34.01 -31.91 -21.25
C VAL A 565 34.14 -30.46 -21.66
N LYS A 566 35.08 -29.74 -21.04
CA LYS A 566 35.34 -28.34 -21.37
C LYS A 566 35.71 -28.23 -22.87
N PRO A 567 35.04 -27.38 -23.64
CA PRO A 567 35.38 -27.18 -25.05
C PRO A 567 36.83 -26.71 -25.21
N SER A 568 37.57 -27.38 -26.10
CA SER A 568 38.95 -26.98 -26.47
C SER A 568 39.00 -25.96 -27.61
N LYS A 569 37.88 -25.75 -28.31
CA LYS A 569 37.68 -24.80 -29.40
C LYS A 569 36.52 -23.86 -29.07
N PRO A 570 36.42 -22.67 -29.72
CA PRO A 570 35.22 -21.85 -29.66
C PRO A 570 33.97 -22.67 -29.94
N VAL A 571 32.98 -22.53 -29.06
CA VAL A 571 31.71 -23.25 -29.18
C VAL A 571 30.94 -22.70 -30.38
N LYS A 572 30.28 -23.60 -31.11
CA LYS A 572 29.28 -23.27 -32.12
C LYS A 572 27.97 -23.93 -31.70
N VAL A 573 26.93 -23.14 -31.54
CA VAL A 573 25.62 -23.61 -31.08
C VAL A 573 24.78 -23.99 -32.28
N GLU A 574 24.46 -25.27 -32.36
CA GLU A 574 23.64 -25.85 -33.42
C GLU A 574 22.34 -26.36 -32.83
N ILE A 575 21.22 -25.80 -33.28
CA ILE A 575 19.88 -26.07 -32.75
C ILE A 575 19.07 -26.79 -33.81
N ASP A 576 18.56 -27.96 -33.46
CA ASP A 576 17.53 -28.66 -34.24
C ASP A 576 16.18 -28.40 -33.58
N PHE A 577 15.35 -27.60 -34.26
CA PHE A 577 14.04 -27.18 -33.75
C PHE A 577 12.95 -28.25 -33.93
N ASP A 578 13.18 -29.30 -34.72
CA ASP A 578 12.16 -30.33 -34.94
C ASP A 578 11.88 -31.11 -33.64
N GLY A 579 10.63 -31.10 -33.19
CA GLY A 579 10.24 -31.74 -31.93
C GLY A 579 10.98 -31.23 -30.67
N ILE A 580 11.66 -30.08 -30.70
CA ILE A 580 12.60 -29.63 -29.63
C ILE A 580 11.98 -29.64 -28.22
N HIS A 581 10.74 -29.18 -28.07
CA HIS A 581 9.98 -29.17 -26.81
C HIS A 581 9.80 -30.54 -26.14
N ARG A 582 9.94 -31.64 -26.88
CA ARG A 582 9.87 -33.02 -26.39
C ARG A 582 11.18 -33.51 -25.78
N ARG A 583 12.27 -32.75 -25.93
CA ARG A 583 13.63 -33.08 -25.44
C ARG A 583 13.93 -32.46 -24.07
N ILE A 584 12.90 -31.98 -23.38
CA ILE A 584 13.02 -31.35 -22.07
C ILE A 584 12.98 -32.43 -21.00
N THR A 585 13.98 -32.44 -20.11
CA THR A 585 14.08 -33.38 -18.99
C THR A 585 14.22 -32.64 -17.66
N LYS A 586 13.62 -33.19 -16.61
CA LYS A 586 13.79 -32.68 -15.24
C LYS A 586 15.16 -33.12 -14.73
N MET A 587 15.97 -32.16 -14.31
CA MET A 587 17.32 -32.38 -13.77
C MET A 587 17.29 -32.49 -12.25
N SER A 588 16.49 -31.66 -11.59
CA SER A 588 16.36 -31.66 -10.13
C SER A 588 14.98 -31.19 -9.71
N SER A 589 14.44 -31.79 -8.64
CA SER A 589 13.22 -31.30 -7.97
C SER A 589 13.46 -30.05 -7.12
N GLN A 590 14.73 -29.67 -6.92
CA GLN A 590 15.03 -28.39 -6.31
C GLN A 590 14.76 -27.27 -7.32
N ASN A 591 13.77 -26.44 -7.02
CA ASN A 591 13.32 -25.34 -7.87
C ASN A 591 14.24 -24.12 -7.71
N PRO A 592 14.90 -23.65 -8.79
CA PRO A 592 15.54 -22.33 -8.80
C PRO A 592 14.54 -21.23 -8.48
N SER A 593 14.97 -20.23 -7.71
CA SER A 593 14.18 -19.03 -7.42
C SER A 593 14.75 -17.77 -8.07
N SER A 594 16.04 -17.78 -8.42
CA SER A 594 16.75 -16.72 -9.15
C SER A 594 18.21 -17.13 -9.42
N ASP A 595 18.90 -16.34 -10.26
CA ASP A 595 20.35 -16.37 -10.50
C ASP A 595 20.87 -17.78 -10.87
N LEU A 596 20.22 -18.45 -11.84
CA LEU A 596 20.73 -19.69 -12.42
C LEU A 596 22.00 -19.41 -13.25
N ILE A 597 23.07 -20.14 -12.98
CA ILE A 597 24.39 -19.95 -13.57
C ILE A 597 24.97 -21.30 -13.99
N ALA A 598 25.45 -21.38 -15.23
CA ALA A 598 26.31 -22.46 -15.70
C ALA A 598 27.78 -22.08 -15.50
N ALA A 599 28.47 -22.77 -14.59
CA ALA A 599 29.87 -22.52 -14.31
C ALA A 599 30.78 -23.14 -15.40
N ALA A 600 32.01 -22.62 -15.52
CA ALA A 600 32.98 -23.04 -16.53
C ALA A 600 33.41 -24.52 -16.42
N ASP A 601 33.13 -25.18 -15.29
CA ASP A 601 33.37 -26.59 -15.03
C ASP A 601 32.14 -27.49 -15.34
N GLY A 602 31.07 -26.90 -15.88
CA GLY A 602 29.82 -27.58 -16.24
C GLY A 602 28.82 -27.72 -15.10
N ARG A 603 29.17 -27.36 -13.87
CA ARG A 603 28.21 -27.40 -12.75
C ARG A 603 27.22 -26.24 -12.83
N LEU A 604 26.02 -26.47 -12.34
CA LEU A 604 24.97 -25.47 -12.27
C LEU A 604 24.84 -24.96 -10.84
N TYR A 605 24.77 -23.65 -10.68
CA TYR A 605 24.56 -22.98 -9.40
C TYR A 605 23.33 -22.09 -9.49
N PHE A 606 22.53 -22.04 -8.44
CA PHE A 606 21.36 -21.16 -8.38
C PHE A 606 20.97 -20.86 -6.94
N LEU A 607 20.15 -19.82 -6.77
CA LEU A 607 19.50 -19.55 -5.49
C LEU A 607 18.15 -20.24 -5.40
N ALA A 608 17.90 -20.97 -4.32
CA ALA A 608 16.57 -21.45 -3.96
C ALA A 608 16.25 -21.07 -2.52
N ARG A 609 15.18 -20.29 -2.34
CA ARG A 609 14.81 -19.69 -1.04
C ARG A 609 15.98 -18.90 -0.40
N GLY A 610 16.84 -18.33 -1.26
CA GLY A 610 18.02 -17.54 -0.88
C GLY A 610 19.23 -18.35 -0.39
N ASP A 611 19.24 -19.67 -0.56
CA ASP A 611 20.42 -20.52 -0.36
C ASP A 611 21.02 -20.93 -1.71
N ILE A 612 22.34 -21.06 -1.76
CA ILE A 612 23.07 -21.54 -2.95
C ILE A 612 22.89 -23.05 -3.04
N TYR A 613 22.41 -23.52 -4.18
CA TYR A 613 22.39 -24.92 -4.56
C TYR A 613 23.35 -25.15 -5.72
N ARG A 614 23.92 -26.35 -5.74
CA ARG A 614 24.76 -26.87 -6.80
C ARG A 614 24.12 -28.10 -7.38
N VAL A 615 24.07 -28.20 -8.70
CA VAL A 615 23.64 -29.37 -9.44
C VAL A 615 24.74 -29.81 -10.39
N SER A 616 25.03 -31.11 -10.46
CA SER A 616 25.96 -31.68 -11.43
C SER A 616 25.46 -31.47 -12.86
N TYR A 617 26.37 -31.49 -13.84
CA TYR A 617 26.04 -31.28 -15.25
C TYR A 617 24.94 -32.21 -15.78
N ASP A 618 24.85 -33.43 -15.24
CA ASP A 618 23.88 -34.48 -15.57
C ASP A 618 22.62 -34.49 -14.68
N GLY A 619 22.57 -33.66 -13.64
CA GLY A 619 21.44 -33.54 -12.72
C GLY A 619 21.40 -34.57 -11.60
N ARG A 620 22.25 -35.61 -11.65
CA ARG A 620 22.19 -36.73 -10.69
C ARG A 620 22.61 -36.34 -9.28
N GLU A 621 23.44 -35.32 -9.11
CA GLU A 621 23.85 -34.80 -7.81
C GLU A 621 23.28 -33.39 -7.60
N THR A 622 22.41 -33.22 -6.60
CA THR A 622 21.94 -31.92 -6.12
C THR A 622 22.39 -31.71 -4.68
N LYS A 623 23.14 -30.64 -4.41
CA LYS A 623 23.66 -30.32 -3.08
C LYS A 623 23.32 -28.89 -2.67
N LYS A 624 22.79 -28.73 -1.46
CA LYS A 624 22.68 -27.42 -0.80
C LYS A 624 24.06 -27.01 -0.27
N ILE A 625 24.55 -25.86 -0.69
CA ILE A 625 25.92 -25.38 -0.39
C ILE A 625 25.93 -24.46 0.83
N THR A 626 24.90 -23.63 1.01
CA THR A 626 24.78 -22.69 2.13
C THR A 626 23.52 -22.92 2.94
N THR A 627 23.47 -22.35 4.16
CA THR A 627 22.28 -22.30 5.02
C THR A 627 21.95 -20.85 5.42
N GLY A 628 20.77 -20.65 6.00
CA GLY A 628 20.32 -19.34 6.50
C GLY A 628 19.57 -18.46 5.50
N GLY A 629 19.53 -18.83 4.22
CA GLY A 629 18.75 -18.15 3.18
C GLY A 629 19.12 -16.67 2.96
N ARG A 630 18.16 -15.92 2.39
CA ARG A 630 18.19 -14.45 2.21
C ARG A 630 19.26 -13.88 1.27
N ARG A 631 20.03 -14.71 0.56
CA ARG A 631 20.95 -14.24 -0.49
C ARG A 631 20.17 -13.84 -1.73
N VAL A 632 20.59 -12.75 -2.38
CA VAL A 632 20.08 -12.28 -3.68
C VAL A 632 21.24 -11.66 -4.49
N ALA A 633 21.05 -11.45 -5.79
CA ALA A 633 22.07 -10.92 -6.69
C ALA A 633 23.38 -11.70 -6.63
N PHE A 634 23.26 -13.01 -6.77
CA PHE A 634 24.40 -13.92 -6.78
C PHE A 634 25.21 -13.74 -8.07
N ARG A 635 26.50 -13.40 -7.94
CA ARG A 635 27.43 -13.18 -9.06
C ARG A 635 28.68 -14.03 -8.87
N VAL A 636 29.06 -14.77 -9.90
CA VAL A 636 30.33 -15.49 -9.96
C VAL A 636 31.41 -14.55 -10.46
N MET A 637 32.53 -14.48 -9.75
CA MET A 637 33.67 -13.66 -10.16
C MET A 637 34.44 -14.32 -11.31
N ASN A 638 35.24 -13.54 -12.04
CA ASN A 638 35.98 -14.01 -13.22
C ASN A 638 36.99 -15.14 -12.96
N ASP A 639 37.39 -15.35 -11.70
CA ASP A 639 38.21 -16.51 -11.31
C ASP A 639 37.41 -17.83 -11.23
N GLY A 640 36.08 -17.77 -11.34
CA GLY A 640 35.18 -18.93 -11.28
C GLY A 640 35.07 -19.60 -9.91
N ARG A 641 35.75 -19.07 -8.88
CA ARG A 641 35.84 -19.67 -7.54
C ARG A 641 35.18 -18.81 -6.47
N ARG A 642 35.31 -17.49 -6.58
CA ARG A 642 34.70 -16.52 -5.67
C ARG A 642 33.33 -16.10 -6.17
N VAL A 643 32.47 -15.76 -5.21
CA VAL A 643 31.12 -15.27 -5.46
C VAL A 643 30.85 -14.03 -4.62
N THR A 644 30.06 -13.12 -5.15
CA THR A 644 29.50 -11.99 -4.40
C THR A 644 27.98 -12.09 -4.38
N PHE A 645 27.38 -11.66 -3.28
CA PHE A 645 25.92 -11.65 -3.13
C PHE A 645 25.51 -10.61 -2.09
N MET A 646 24.23 -10.25 -2.11
CA MET A 646 23.61 -9.37 -1.11
C MET A 646 22.84 -10.17 -0.07
N LYS A 647 22.85 -9.69 1.17
CA LYS A 647 21.99 -10.19 2.26
C LYS A 647 21.52 -9.00 3.10
N GLY A 648 20.20 -8.74 3.10
CA GLY A 648 19.63 -7.63 3.87
C GLY A 648 20.14 -6.24 3.48
N GLY A 649 20.55 -6.03 2.22
CA GLY A 649 21.15 -4.78 1.76
C GLY A 649 22.66 -4.64 2.03
N GLU A 650 23.29 -5.64 2.65
CA GLU A 650 24.73 -5.71 2.85
C GLU A 650 25.39 -6.58 1.79
N MET A 651 26.66 -6.29 1.46
CA MET A 651 27.45 -7.05 0.49
C MET A 651 28.34 -8.09 1.16
N TYR A 652 28.47 -9.25 0.54
CA TYR A 652 29.33 -10.35 0.98
C TYR A 652 30.15 -10.91 -0.18
N VAL A 653 31.33 -11.42 0.15
CA VAL A 653 32.16 -12.27 -0.71
C VAL A 653 32.32 -13.64 -0.06
N GLY A 654 32.24 -14.69 -0.87
CA GLY A 654 32.41 -16.08 -0.43
C GLY A 654 33.01 -16.95 -1.52
N ARG A 655 32.86 -18.27 -1.36
CA ARG A 655 33.28 -19.28 -2.34
C ARG A 655 32.06 -19.95 -2.95
N ILE A 656 32.15 -20.28 -4.24
CA ILE A 656 31.06 -20.90 -5.00
C ILE A 656 30.64 -22.28 -4.44
N ASP A 657 31.60 -23.04 -3.91
CA ASP A 657 31.38 -24.36 -3.29
C ASP A 657 31.18 -24.33 -1.77
N GLY A 658 30.96 -23.14 -1.20
CA GLY A 658 30.75 -22.96 0.24
C GLY A 658 32.03 -22.71 1.03
N GLY A 659 31.85 -22.34 2.30
CA GLY A 659 32.91 -21.88 3.20
C GLY A 659 32.53 -20.57 3.89
N PRO A 660 33.45 -19.95 4.64
CA PRO A 660 33.21 -18.69 5.33
C PRO A 660 32.83 -17.58 4.34
N GLU A 661 31.81 -16.81 4.71
CA GLU A 661 31.37 -15.63 3.99
C GLU A 661 31.91 -14.39 4.71
N THR A 662 32.51 -13.47 3.98
CA THR A 662 33.08 -12.24 4.54
C THR A 662 32.25 -11.05 4.09
N LYS A 663 31.79 -10.24 5.05
CA LYS A 663 31.09 -8.97 4.75
C LYS A 663 32.08 -8.02 4.06
N ILE A 664 31.68 -7.48 2.92
CA ILE A 664 32.37 -6.38 2.27
C ILE A 664 31.88 -5.09 2.94
N THR A 665 32.65 -4.58 3.90
CA THR A 665 32.30 -3.33 4.59
C THR A 665 32.41 -2.14 3.64
N PHE A 666 31.77 -1.01 3.93
CA PHE A 666 32.07 0.28 3.31
C PHE A 666 31.42 1.40 4.13
N GLY A 667 31.84 2.63 3.92
CA GLY A 667 31.14 3.83 4.36
C GLY A 667 30.97 4.79 3.18
N ALA A 668 29.72 5.08 2.84
CA ALA A 668 29.33 6.01 1.80
C ALA A 668 28.79 7.30 2.45
N ASP A 669 29.56 8.38 2.37
CA ASP A 669 29.16 9.68 2.89
C ASP A 669 28.18 10.34 1.89
N TRP A 670 26.90 10.23 2.16
CA TRP A 670 25.82 10.68 1.29
C TRP A 670 25.30 12.05 1.75
N VAL A 671 25.59 13.07 0.95
CA VAL A 671 24.96 14.39 1.07
C VAL A 671 23.89 14.50 0.01
N HIS A 672 22.65 14.77 0.43
CA HIS A 672 21.48 14.87 -0.44
C HIS A 672 20.56 16.02 -0.03
N ASP A 673 19.71 16.44 -0.96
CA ASP A 673 18.67 17.44 -0.74
C ASP A 673 17.30 16.75 -0.69
N VAL A 674 16.65 16.83 0.48
CA VAL A 674 15.36 16.16 0.75
C VAL A 674 14.24 16.73 -0.13
N ASN A 675 14.28 18.01 -0.49
CA ASN A 675 13.28 18.60 -1.39
C ASN A 675 13.46 18.09 -2.82
N ALA A 676 14.71 17.94 -3.25
CA ALA A 676 15.02 17.36 -4.56
C ALA A 676 14.65 15.88 -4.63
N GLU A 677 14.92 15.09 -3.59
CA GLU A 677 14.49 13.69 -3.48
C GLU A 677 12.96 13.58 -3.52
N ARG A 678 12.25 14.44 -2.80
CA ARG A 678 10.78 14.48 -2.82
C ARG A 678 10.22 14.85 -4.21
N MET A 679 10.89 15.75 -4.93
CA MET A 679 10.53 16.08 -6.32
C MET A 679 10.76 14.87 -7.24
N ALA A 680 11.86 14.14 -7.07
CA ALA A 680 12.10 12.90 -7.81
C ALA A 680 11.01 11.84 -7.50
N ALA A 681 10.66 11.65 -6.23
CA ALA A 681 9.56 10.78 -5.83
C ALA A 681 8.21 11.19 -6.43
N PHE A 682 7.93 12.48 -6.55
CA PHE A 682 6.72 12.98 -7.22
C PHE A 682 6.72 12.63 -8.71
N ASN A 683 7.84 12.82 -9.39
CA ASN A 683 7.98 12.52 -10.82
C ASN A 683 7.86 11.01 -11.08
N GLU A 684 8.53 10.18 -10.28
CA GLU A 684 8.45 8.72 -10.38
C GLU A 684 7.03 8.21 -10.11
N PHE A 685 6.33 8.79 -9.13
CA PHE A 685 4.93 8.47 -8.86
C PHE A 685 4.03 8.82 -10.05
N TRP A 686 4.16 10.03 -10.59
CA TRP A 686 3.39 10.48 -11.75
C TRP A 686 3.63 9.60 -12.98
N LYS A 687 4.91 9.30 -13.27
CA LYS A 687 5.33 8.45 -14.38
C LYS A 687 4.80 7.03 -14.24
N THR A 688 4.91 6.46 -13.04
CA THR A 688 4.42 5.11 -12.76
C THR A 688 2.93 4.98 -13.07
N PHE A 689 2.12 5.95 -12.65
CA PHE A 689 0.70 6.00 -13.02
C PHE A 689 0.50 6.22 -14.51
N HIS A 690 1.27 7.13 -15.12
CA HIS A 690 1.17 7.41 -16.55
C HIS A 690 1.35 6.14 -17.40
N HIS A 691 2.24 5.22 -16.99
CA HIS A 691 2.63 4.06 -17.78
C HIS A 691 1.85 2.79 -17.42
N ARG A 692 1.27 2.72 -16.21
CA ARG A 692 0.75 1.45 -15.65
C ARG A 692 -0.69 1.52 -15.15
N PHE A 693 -1.30 2.70 -15.09
CA PHE A 693 -2.72 2.79 -14.77
C PHE A 693 -3.54 2.04 -15.83
N TYR A 694 -4.51 1.23 -15.40
CA TYR A 694 -5.16 0.26 -16.29
C TYR A 694 -5.91 0.88 -17.48
N ASP A 695 -6.45 2.09 -17.30
CA ASP A 695 -7.09 2.88 -18.35
C ASP A 695 -6.12 3.97 -18.81
N ALA A 696 -5.57 3.83 -20.02
CA ALA A 696 -4.63 4.79 -20.59
C ALA A 696 -5.21 6.21 -20.76
N ASN A 697 -6.54 6.37 -20.66
CA ASN A 697 -7.22 7.66 -20.70
C ASN A 697 -7.58 8.20 -19.30
N PHE A 698 -7.09 7.59 -18.23
CA PHE A 698 -7.21 8.06 -16.84
C PHE A 698 -8.65 8.37 -16.41
N HIS A 699 -9.61 7.54 -16.80
CA HIS A 699 -11.04 7.74 -16.57
C HIS A 699 -11.59 9.06 -17.16
N GLY A 700 -10.94 9.61 -18.19
CA GLY A 700 -11.24 10.90 -18.79
C GLY A 700 -10.61 12.09 -18.08
N ARG A 701 -9.68 11.88 -17.12
CA ARG A 701 -8.92 12.96 -16.46
C ARG A 701 -7.66 13.31 -17.25
N ASP A 702 -7.28 14.58 -17.21
CA ASP A 702 -6.05 15.06 -17.85
C ASP A 702 -4.85 14.89 -16.89
N TRP A 703 -4.13 13.77 -17.02
CA TRP A 703 -3.06 13.40 -16.09
C TRP A 703 -1.87 14.37 -16.11
N ASP A 704 -1.57 14.96 -17.27
CA ASP A 704 -0.55 15.99 -17.41
C ASP A 704 -0.96 17.29 -16.69
N ALA A 705 -2.21 17.74 -16.89
CA ALA A 705 -2.72 18.92 -16.17
C ALA A 705 -2.77 18.70 -14.66
N LEU A 706 -3.09 17.47 -14.21
CA LEU A 706 -3.05 17.10 -12.80
C LEU A 706 -1.62 17.19 -12.23
N ARG A 707 -0.60 16.75 -12.99
CA ARG A 707 0.82 16.95 -12.60
C ARG A 707 1.10 18.41 -12.29
N VAL A 708 0.78 19.31 -13.23
CA VAL A 708 1.00 20.76 -13.08
C VAL A 708 0.22 21.34 -11.90
N LYS A 709 -1.04 20.90 -11.70
CA LYS A 709 -1.89 21.32 -10.58
C LYS A 709 -1.24 20.99 -9.24
N TYR A 710 -0.74 19.77 -9.05
CA TYR A 710 -0.20 19.32 -7.76
C TYR A 710 1.25 19.74 -7.53
N LEU A 711 2.06 19.93 -8.59
CA LEU A 711 3.41 20.51 -8.48
C LEU A 711 3.41 21.89 -7.81
N LYS A 712 2.39 22.72 -8.07
CA LYS A 712 2.24 24.06 -7.46
C LYS A 712 2.11 24.03 -5.93
N ARG A 713 1.81 22.87 -5.33
CA ARG A 713 1.67 22.67 -3.88
C ARG A 713 2.92 22.09 -3.24
N MET A 714 3.92 21.68 -4.01
CA MET A 714 5.14 21.04 -3.46
C MET A 714 5.89 21.96 -2.49
N GLY A 715 5.88 23.27 -2.72
CA GLY A 715 6.52 24.25 -1.82
C GLY A 715 5.84 24.40 -0.45
N SER A 716 4.66 23.80 -0.24
CA SER A 716 3.94 23.83 1.04
C SER A 716 4.06 22.53 1.84
N VAL A 717 4.87 21.58 1.36
CA VAL A 717 5.04 20.25 1.93
C VAL A 717 6.39 20.20 2.63
N ASP A 718 6.40 19.93 3.93
CA ASP A 718 7.63 19.75 4.70
C ASP A 718 7.77 18.35 5.28
N THR A 719 6.68 17.73 5.72
CA THR A 719 6.73 16.39 6.33
C THR A 719 6.41 15.27 5.33
N PRO A 720 6.88 14.03 5.56
CA PRO A 720 6.52 12.87 4.74
C PRO A 720 5.00 12.66 4.62
N MET A 721 4.25 12.84 5.71
CA MET A 721 2.80 12.67 5.70
C MET A 721 2.08 13.74 4.84
N GLU A 722 2.60 14.97 4.82
CA GLU A 722 2.05 16.01 3.94
C GLU A 722 2.27 15.64 2.45
N PHE A 723 3.42 15.03 2.13
CA PHE A 723 3.73 14.57 0.79
C PHE A 723 2.85 13.40 0.35
N SER A 724 2.71 12.36 1.18
CA SER A 724 1.81 11.23 0.87
C SER A 724 0.35 11.69 0.75
N THR A 725 -0.07 12.70 1.51
CA THR A 725 -1.39 13.33 1.38
C THR A 725 -1.55 14.02 0.03
N LEU A 726 -0.53 14.77 -0.42
CA LEU A 726 -0.52 15.42 -1.73
C LEU A 726 -0.63 14.40 -2.87
N LEU A 727 0.13 13.30 -2.80
CA LEU A 727 0.05 12.22 -3.78
C LEU A 727 -1.32 11.54 -3.77
N GLN A 728 -1.89 11.24 -2.60
CA GLN A 728 -3.25 10.66 -2.48
C GLN A 728 -4.33 11.58 -3.03
N MET A 729 -4.23 12.89 -2.82
CA MET A 729 -5.15 13.85 -3.44
C MET A 729 -5.07 13.80 -4.97
N MET A 730 -3.86 13.66 -5.52
CA MET A 730 -3.64 13.60 -6.97
C MET A 730 -4.27 12.37 -7.62
N VAL A 731 -4.03 11.18 -7.08
CA VAL A 731 -4.65 9.94 -7.62
C VAL A 731 -6.11 9.79 -7.24
N GLY A 732 -6.55 10.48 -6.17
CA GLY A 732 -7.95 10.62 -5.81
C GLY A 732 -8.83 11.16 -6.93
N GLU A 733 -8.30 12.05 -7.77
CA GLU A 733 -9.01 12.61 -8.93
C GLU A 733 -9.36 11.57 -10.00
N LEU A 734 -8.64 10.44 -10.03
CA LEU A 734 -8.93 9.32 -10.91
C LEU A 734 -10.15 8.53 -10.45
N GLU A 735 -10.62 8.70 -9.20
CA GLU A 735 -11.77 7.99 -8.63
C GLU A 735 -11.64 6.45 -8.71
N ALA A 736 -10.41 5.95 -8.67
CA ALA A 736 -10.07 4.53 -8.77
C ALA A 736 -9.73 3.91 -7.41
N SER A 737 -10.08 2.64 -7.24
CA SER A 737 -9.66 1.80 -6.12
C SER A 737 -8.15 1.49 -6.15
N HIS A 738 -7.62 1.09 -4.99
CA HIS A 738 -6.23 0.64 -4.82
C HIS A 738 -5.16 1.71 -5.16
N THR A 739 -5.41 2.95 -4.75
CA THR A 739 -4.55 4.12 -5.02
C THR A 739 -3.87 4.67 -3.76
N GLU A 740 -3.72 3.84 -2.72
CA GLU A 740 -3.18 4.28 -1.43
C GLU A 740 -1.68 4.61 -1.50
N VAL A 741 -1.27 5.63 -0.74
CA VAL A 741 0.14 6.03 -0.57
C VAL A 741 0.48 6.11 0.91
N THR A 742 1.57 5.45 1.30
CA THR A 742 2.06 5.36 2.67
C THR A 742 3.38 6.10 2.79
N ALA A 743 3.44 7.03 3.75
CA ALA A 743 4.68 7.72 4.13
C ALA A 743 5.60 6.83 5.00
N PRO A 744 6.92 6.99 4.90
CA PRO A 744 7.84 6.47 5.90
C PRO A 744 7.60 7.15 7.25
N SER A 745 7.99 6.50 8.34
CA SER A 745 7.94 7.04 9.70
C SER A 745 9.06 6.40 10.52
N ASP A 746 10.01 7.22 10.95
CA ASP A 746 11.13 6.79 11.80
C ASP A 746 10.85 7.04 13.29
N THR A 747 9.77 7.78 13.59
CA THR A 747 9.36 8.08 14.96
C THR A 747 8.82 6.81 15.63
N PRO A 748 9.45 6.32 16.73
CA PRO A 748 8.99 5.14 17.44
C PRO A 748 7.56 5.34 17.93
N LYS A 749 6.73 4.32 17.72
CA LYS A 749 5.32 4.32 18.08
C LYS A 749 5.09 3.43 19.32
N PRO A 750 4.40 3.90 20.37
CA PRO A 750 3.91 3.02 21.44
C PRO A 750 2.92 1.98 20.88
N THR A 751 2.93 0.81 21.51
CA THR A 751 1.93 -0.23 21.27
C THR A 751 1.19 -0.52 22.56
N THR A 752 -0.14 -0.54 22.48
CA THR A 752 -1.04 -0.78 23.60
C THR A 752 -1.54 -2.23 23.53
N PRO A 753 -1.13 -3.11 24.45
CA PRO A 753 -1.70 -4.45 24.54
C PRO A 753 -3.15 -4.43 25.00
N HIS A 754 -3.93 -5.44 24.61
CA HIS A 754 -5.30 -5.63 25.05
C HIS A 754 -5.36 -6.42 26.37
N LEU A 755 -6.24 -6.01 27.27
CA LEU A 755 -6.38 -6.57 28.62
C LEU A 755 -7.01 -7.97 28.67
N GLY A 756 -7.53 -8.48 27.54
CA GLY A 756 -8.24 -9.77 27.48
C GLY A 756 -9.70 -9.71 27.92
N PHE A 757 -10.25 -8.52 28.15
CA PHE A 757 -11.66 -8.26 28.44
C PHE A 757 -12.05 -6.86 27.96
N THR A 758 -13.34 -6.61 27.76
CA THR A 758 -13.86 -5.27 27.40
C THR A 758 -14.26 -4.49 28.65
N ILE A 759 -14.15 -3.15 28.61
CA ILE A 759 -14.40 -2.28 29.76
C ILE A 759 -15.81 -1.70 29.69
N ASP A 760 -16.50 -1.65 30.83
CA ASP A 760 -17.73 -0.88 31.00
C ASP A 760 -17.36 0.60 31.27
N HIS A 761 -17.20 1.36 30.18
CA HIS A 761 -16.88 2.79 30.21
C HIS A 761 -17.99 3.67 30.81
N SER A 762 -19.11 3.11 31.29
CA SER A 762 -20.12 3.86 32.07
C SER A 762 -19.76 3.98 33.55
N HIS A 763 -18.90 3.09 34.07
CA HIS A 763 -18.45 3.16 35.46
C HIS A 763 -17.61 4.41 35.72
N ARG A 764 -17.79 5.04 36.89
CA ARG A 764 -17.09 6.27 37.27
C ARG A 764 -16.30 6.15 38.58
N GLY A 765 -16.50 5.08 39.34
CA GLY A 765 -15.77 4.84 40.59
C GLY A 765 -14.36 4.31 40.35
N LEU A 766 -13.72 3.86 41.43
CA LEU A 766 -12.40 3.25 41.41
C LEU A 766 -12.39 1.97 40.55
N GLY A 767 -11.33 1.77 39.76
CA GLY A 767 -11.08 0.54 39.01
C GLY A 767 -11.77 0.45 37.64
N LEU A 768 -11.36 -0.52 36.84
CA LEU A 768 -12.00 -0.85 35.55
C LEU A 768 -13.09 -1.88 35.79
N LYS A 769 -14.33 -1.56 35.46
CA LYS A 769 -15.43 -2.53 35.51
C LYS A 769 -15.41 -3.41 34.26
N VAL A 770 -15.38 -4.72 34.44
CA VAL A 770 -15.31 -5.71 33.37
C VAL A 770 -16.69 -5.87 32.73
N LYS A 771 -16.79 -5.60 31.42
CA LYS A 771 -18.05 -5.73 30.65
C LYS A 771 -18.20 -7.15 30.08
N THR A 772 -17.19 -7.66 29.39
CA THR A 772 -17.19 -9.05 28.88
C THR A 772 -15.79 -9.65 28.87
N VAL A 773 -15.70 -10.95 29.15
CA VAL A 773 -14.49 -11.76 28.99
C VAL A 773 -14.75 -12.84 27.95
N PRO A 774 -14.27 -12.69 26.70
CA PRO A 774 -14.52 -13.67 25.65
C PRO A 774 -13.90 -15.03 25.96
N LYS A 775 -14.54 -16.11 25.51
CA LYS A 775 -13.98 -17.46 25.59
C LYS A 775 -12.62 -17.51 24.89
N GLY A 776 -11.63 -18.10 25.55
CA GLY A 776 -10.25 -18.21 25.06
C GLY A 776 -9.36 -17.00 25.35
N ALA A 777 -9.92 -15.91 25.89
CA ALA A 777 -9.11 -14.81 26.42
C ALA A 777 -8.45 -15.23 27.74
N PRO A 778 -7.32 -14.61 28.14
CA PRO A 778 -6.60 -14.97 29.36
C PRO A 778 -7.49 -15.02 30.61
N GLY A 779 -8.39 -14.06 30.79
CA GLY A 779 -9.33 -14.02 31.92
C GLY A 779 -10.43 -15.09 31.90
N SER A 780 -10.54 -15.93 30.86
CA SER A 780 -11.61 -16.93 30.73
C SER A 780 -11.25 -18.32 31.27
N PHE A 781 -9.97 -18.56 31.59
CA PHE A 781 -9.51 -19.86 32.09
C PHE A 781 -9.69 -19.97 33.61
N GLU A 782 -9.95 -21.17 34.11
CA GLU A 782 -10.27 -21.45 35.52
C GLU A 782 -9.28 -20.83 36.52
N LYS A 783 -7.96 -20.97 36.29
CA LYS A 783 -6.91 -20.43 37.18
C LYS A 783 -6.76 -18.91 37.14
N THR A 784 -7.29 -18.25 36.11
CA THR A 784 -7.14 -16.80 35.87
C THR A 784 -8.49 -16.11 35.69
N HIS A 785 -9.56 -16.76 36.16
CA HIS A 785 -10.92 -16.39 35.84
C HIS A 785 -11.27 -14.98 36.34
N ILE A 786 -11.83 -14.19 35.44
CA ILE A 786 -12.39 -12.86 35.69
C ILE A 786 -13.84 -12.88 35.21
N LYS A 787 -14.76 -12.46 36.07
CA LYS A 787 -16.20 -12.45 35.80
C LYS A 787 -16.63 -11.09 35.28
N THR A 788 -17.63 -11.09 34.40
CA THR A 788 -18.38 -9.87 34.07
C THR A 788 -18.90 -9.21 35.36
N GLY A 789 -18.75 -7.89 35.45
CA GLY A 789 -19.16 -7.08 36.60
C GLY A 789 -18.07 -6.88 37.67
N GLU A 790 -16.99 -7.66 37.67
CA GLU A 790 -15.87 -7.44 38.58
C GLU A 790 -15.05 -6.20 38.20
N PHE A 791 -14.24 -5.74 39.15
CA PHE A 791 -13.42 -4.53 39.04
C PHE A 791 -11.94 -4.87 39.07
N ILE A 792 -11.17 -4.31 38.14
CA ILE A 792 -9.72 -4.32 38.16
C ILE A 792 -9.23 -3.06 38.87
N ILE A 793 -8.70 -3.22 40.07
CA ILE A 793 -8.32 -2.11 40.96
C ILE A 793 -6.87 -1.69 40.75
N LEU A 794 -5.97 -2.67 40.58
CA LEU A 794 -4.54 -2.44 40.36
C LEU A 794 -4.05 -3.21 39.14
N ILE A 795 -3.07 -2.63 38.45
CA ILE A 795 -2.22 -3.30 37.46
C ILE A 795 -0.77 -3.08 37.89
N ASP A 796 -0.05 -4.16 38.17
CA ASP A 796 1.33 -4.14 38.70
C ASP A 796 1.49 -3.20 39.91
N GLY A 797 0.54 -3.27 40.84
CA GLY A 797 0.52 -2.47 42.06
C GLY A 797 0.08 -1.00 41.88
N SER A 798 -0.09 -0.52 40.64
CA SER A 798 -0.54 0.84 40.35
C SER A 798 -2.07 0.90 40.28
N MET A 799 -2.69 1.87 40.97
CA MET A 799 -4.14 2.10 40.84
C MET A 799 -4.51 2.49 39.42
N ILE A 800 -5.65 1.96 38.97
CA ILE A 800 -6.11 2.14 37.60
C ILE A 800 -7.57 2.62 37.60
N ASP A 801 -7.88 3.52 36.69
CA ASP A 801 -9.23 3.98 36.38
C ASP A 801 -9.41 3.99 34.85
N ALA A 802 -10.66 4.07 34.38
CA ALA A 802 -10.99 4.17 32.95
C ALA A 802 -10.67 5.57 32.38
N ASN A 803 -9.39 5.94 32.39
CA ASN A 803 -8.87 7.18 31.83
C ASN A 803 -7.60 6.91 31.01
N GLU A 804 -7.13 7.92 30.32
CA GLU A 804 -6.02 7.79 29.37
C GLU A 804 -4.67 7.42 30.01
N ARG A 805 -4.48 7.71 31.31
CA ARG A 805 -3.25 7.34 32.00
C ARG A 805 -3.07 5.84 32.09
N MET A 806 -4.16 5.07 32.02
CA MET A 806 -4.09 3.60 31.91
C MET A 806 -3.23 3.16 30.72
N TYR A 807 -3.43 3.77 29.56
CA TYR A 807 -2.68 3.37 28.37
C TYR A 807 -1.18 3.69 28.50
N SER A 808 -0.84 4.80 29.15
CA SER A 808 0.56 5.12 29.46
C SER A 808 1.24 4.06 30.33
N LEU A 809 0.48 3.38 31.22
CA LEU A 809 0.98 2.29 32.04
C LEU A 809 1.09 0.97 31.25
N LEU A 810 0.17 0.72 30.32
CA LEU A 810 0.13 -0.52 29.52
C LEU A 810 1.12 -0.53 28.35
N ASN A 811 1.43 0.63 27.79
CA ASN A 811 2.27 0.73 26.59
C ASN A 811 3.64 0.04 26.80
N ALA A 812 4.11 -0.67 25.77
CA ALA A 812 5.36 -1.43 25.75
C ALA A 812 5.45 -2.59 26.77
N ARG A 813 4.32 -3.23 27.10
CA ARG A 813 4.24 -4.40 28.02
C ARG A 813 3.65 -5.68 27.40
N GLU A 814 3.56 -5.81 26.08
CA GLU A 814 2.95 -6.98 25.40
C GLU A 814 3.56 -8.33 25.81
N ASP A 815 4.88 -8.38 26.03
CA ASP A 815 5.58 -9.62 26.39
C ASP A 815 5.68 -9.86 27.91
N ARG A 816 4.97 -9.05 28.72
CA ARG A 816 5.05 -9.12 30.18
C ARG A 816 3.79 -9.76 30.78
N ILE A 817 4.01 -10.61 31.76
CA ILE A 817 2.95 -11.05 32.68
C ILE A 817 2.65 -9.87 33.61
N VAL A 818 1.39 -9.44 33.64
CA VAL A 818 0.92 -8.41 34.57
C VAL A 818 0.21 -9.05 35.77
N GLU A 819 0.26 -8.38 36.91
CA GLU A 819 -0.56 -8.71 38.09
C GLU A 819 -1.76 -7.77 38.19
N LEU A 820 -2.95 -8.34 38.12
CA LEU A 820 -4.23 -7.65 38.28
C LEU A 820 -4.79 -7.91 39.68
N LEU A 821 -5.19 -6.85 40.40
CA LEU A 821 -6.01 -6.99 41.61
C LEU A 821 -7.48 -6.90 41.21
N VAL A 822 -8.19 -8.03 41.27
CA VAL A 822 -9.58 -8.18 40.85
C VAL A 822 -10.49 -8.26 42.08
N ASN A 823 -11.60 -7.53 42.08
CA ASN A 823 -12.53 -7.48 43.20
C ASN A 823 -13.99 -7.44 42.72
N ASP A 824 -14.92 -7.95 43.52
CA ASP A 824 -16.36 -7.85 43.24
C ASP A 824 -16.92 -6.45 43.52
N LYS A 825 -16.17 -5.65 44.28
CA LYS A 825 -16.47 -4.26 44.64
C LYS A 825 -15.37 -3.30 44.17
N PRO A 826 -15.68 -2.03 43.87
CA PRO A 826 -14.71 -1.02 43.45
C PRO A 826 -13.86 -0.51 44.64
N GLN A 827 -13.16 -1.40 45.32
CA GLN A 827 -12.32 -1.11 46.49
C GLN A 827 -11.07 -2.00 46.52
N LYS A 828 -10.03 -1.58 47.24
CA LYS A 828 -8.78 -2.35 47.34
C LYS A 828 -8.89 -3.58 48.25
N ALA A 829 -9.63 -3.46 49.36
CA ALA A 829 -9.73 -4.52 50.36
C ALA A 829 -10.57 -5.72 49.84
N GLY A 830 -10.08 -6.93 50.07
CA GLY A 830 -10.76 -8.18 49.69
C GLY A 830 -10.52 -8.65 48.25
N GLY A 831 -9.71 -7.93 47.45
CA GLY A 831 -9.40 -8.33 46.08
C GLY A 831 -8.45 -9.54 45.99
N ARG A 832 -8.58 -10.32 44.92
CA ARG A 832 -7.69 -11.44 44.58
C ARG A 832 -6.73 -11.07 43.45
N LYS A 833 -5.55 -11.67 43.46
CA LYS A 833 -4.53 -11.46 42.41
C LYS A 833 -4.76 -12.42 41.25
N VAL A 834 -4.74 -11.90 40.03
CA VAL A 834 -4.75 -12.67 38.77
C VAL A 834 -3.53 -12.28 37.96
N ARG A 835 -2.82 -13.26 37.39
CA ARG A 835 -1.62 -13.00 36.59
C ARG A 835 -1.74 -13.67 35.23
N TYR A 836 -1.51 -12.91 34.16
CA TYR A 836 -1.37 -13.43 32.80
C TYR A 836 -0.63 -12.44 31.90
N GLN A 837 -0.15 -12.93 30.77
CA GLN A 837 0.40 -12.10 29.69
C GLN A 837 -0.74 -11.39 28.95
N LEU A 838 -0.56 -10.10 28.68
CA LEU A 838 -1.52 -9.32 27.91
C LEU A 838 -1.52 -9.74 26.44
N MET A 839 -2.64 -9.49 25.75
CA MET A 839 -2.78 -9.90 24.34
C MET A 839 -2.28 -8.81 23.41
N SER A 840 -1.65 -9.18 22.30
CA SER A 840 -1.48 -8.22 21.20
C SER A 840 -2.85 -7.85 20.61
N GLN A 841 -2.95 -6.70 19.95
CA GLN A 841 -4.19 -6.31 19.26
C GLN A 841 -4.56 -7.29 18.13
N THR A 842 -3.56 -7.96 17.55
CA THR A 842 -3.76 -9.02 16.54
C THR A 842 -4.42 -10.23 17.16
N ASP A 843 -3.90 -10.73 18.29
CA ASP A 843 -4.46 -11.90 18.97
C ASP A 843 -5.89 -11.64 19.44
N TRP A 844 -6.15 -10.44 19.97
CA TRP A 844 -7.50 -10.03 20.37
C TRP A 844 -8.47 -10.02 19.20
N ARG A 845 -8.09 -9.42 18.06
CA ARG A 845 -8.91 -9.40 16.84
C ARG A 845 -9.19 -10.81 16.34
N ASP A 846 -8.17 -11.66 16.31
CA ASP A 846 -8.29 -12.99 15.75
C ASP A 846 -9.15 -13.88 16.68
N LEU A 847 -8.98 -13.78 18.00
CA LEU A 847 -9.84 -14.47 18.98
C LEU A 847 -11.31 -14.05 18.85
N THR A 848 -11.58 -12.73 18.85
CA THR A 848 -12.95 -12.20 18.77
C THR A 848 -13.61 -12.58 17.45
N TYR A 849 -12.87 -12.56 16.34
CA TYR A 849 -13.33 -13.06 15.05
C TYR A 849 -13.69 -14.56 15.09
N GLN A 850 -12.83 -15.41 15.64
CA GLN A 850 -13.12 -16.85 15.71
C GLN A 850 -14.34 -17.16 16.57
N ASN A 851 -14.52 -16.43 17.67
CA ASN A 851 -15.70 -16.55 18.52
C ASN A 851 -16.98 -16.16 17.76
N GLN A 852 -16.94 -15.08 16.96
CA GLN A 852 -18.07 -14.65 16.13
C GLN A 852 -18.43 -15.70 15.06
N VAL A 853 -17.45 -16.21 14.32
CA VAL A 853 -17.67 -17.24 13.29
C VAL A 853 -18.21 -18.53 13.90
N THR A 854 -17.66 -18.95 15.05
CA THR A 854 -18.12 -20.15 15.76
C THR A 854 -19.56 -19.99 16.24
N ALA A 855 -19.92 -18.82 16.76
CA ALA A 855 -21.28 -18.53 17.20
C ALA A 855 -22.27 -18.55 16.01
N ALA A 856 -21.93 -17.91 14.89
CA ALA A 856 -22.75 -17.94 13.68
C ALA A 856 -22.95 -19.37 13.15
N ARG A 857 -21.87 -20.17 13.10
CA ARG A 857 -21.96 -21.58 12.69
C ARG A 857 -22.90 -22.38 13.59
N ARG A 858 -22.74 -22.26 14.91
CA ARG A 858 -23.62 -22.94 15.89
C ARG A 858 -25.06 -22.51 15.74
N ALA A 859 -25.33 -21.21 15.52
CA ALA A 859 -26.67 -20.71 15.29
C ALA A 859 -27.31 -21.35 14.05
N VAL A 860 -26.56 -21.45 12.94
CA VAL A 860 -27.01 -22.13 11.70
C VAL A 860 -27.27 -23.62 11.95
N GLU A 861 -26.36 -24.30 12.64
CA GLU A 861 -26.51 -25.73 12.96
C GLU A 861 -27.73 -25.98 13.85
N THR A 862 -27.94 -25.18 14.89
CA THR A 862 -29.11 -25.30 15.77
C THR A 862 -30.40 -25.01 15.00
N ALA A 863 -30.48 -23.89 14.26
CA ALA A 863 -31.68 -23.49 13.53
C ALA A 863 -32.07 -24.48 12.42
N SER A 864 -31.09 -25.13 11.79
CA SER A 864 -31.29 -26.09 10.71
C SER A 864 -31.34 -27.54 11.17
N LYS A 865 -31.28 -27.82 12.48
CA LYS A 865 -31.15 -29.19 13.03
C LYS A 865 -29.96 -29.96 12.40
N GLY A 866 -28.86 -29.25 12.19
CA GLY A 866 -27.63 -29.76 11.61
C GLY A 866 -27.66 -29.94 10.09
N LYS A 867 -28.72 -29.54 9.38
CA LYS A 867 -28.87 -29.75 7.93
C LYS A 867 -28.25 -28.69 7.04
N ILE A 868 -27.95 -27.50 7.57
CA ILE A 868 -27.28 -26.43 6.82
C ILE A 868 -25.89 -26.24 7.42
N GLY A 869 -24.86 -26.15 6.57
CA GLY A 869 -23.50 -25.78 6.97
C GLY A 869 -23.23 -24.28 6.78
N TYR A 870 -22.27 -23.76 7.51
CA TYR A 870 -21.86 -22.34 7.46
C TYR A 870 -20.34 -22.20 7.45
N LEU A 871 -19.84 -21.42 6.50
CA LEU A 871 -18.43 -21.10 6.37
C LEU A 871 -18.25 -19.62 6.05
N HIS A 872 -17.45 -18.92 6.86
CA HIS A 872 -17.09 -17.53 6.63
C HIS A 872 -15.70 -17.40 6.00
N ILE A 873 -15.60 -16.63 4.92
CA ILE A 873 -14.36 -16.38 4.18
C ILE A 873 -13.97 -14.92 4.42
N ALA A 874 -13.02 -14.67 5.34
CA ALA A 874 -12.65 -13.32 5.78
C ALA A 874 -11.67 -12.57 4.85
N ALA A 875 -10.93 -13.31 4.01
CA ALA A 875 -9.96 -12.79 3.06
C ALA A 875 -9.67 -13.86 2.00
N MET A 876 -8.88 -13.49 0.99
CA MET A 876 -8.59 -14.32 -0.18
C MET A 876 -7.08 -14.53 -0.38
N SER A 877 -6.33 -14.79 0.70
CA SER A 877 -4.89 -15.09 0.66
C SER A 877 -4.59 -16.60 0.57
N SER A 878 -3.34 -16.99 0.32
CA SER A 878 -2.94 -18.41 0.30
C SER A 878 -3.25 -19.14 1.62
N SER A 879 -3.10 -18.48 2.78
CA SER A 879 -3.49 -19.07 4.06
C SER A 879 -5.00 -19.23 4.21
N ASP A 880 -5.79 -18.32 3.62
CA ASP A 880 -7.25 -18.44 3.60
C ASP A 880 -7.69 -19.58 2.69
N LYS A 881 -6.98 -19.84 1.59
CA LYS A 881 -7.23 -21.02 0.73
C LYS A 881 -7.09 -22.32 1.53
N THR A 882 -5.95 -22.52 2.19
CA THR A 882 -5.72 -23.74 3.00
C THR A 882 -6.76 -23.88 4.11
N ARG A 883 -7.15 -22.78 4.73
CA ARG A 883 -8.23 -22.77 5.74
C ARG A 883 -9.57 -23.16 5.12
N PHE A 884 -9.94 -22.57 3.98
CA PHE A 884 -11.18 -22.88 3.27
C PHE A 884 -11.25 -24.36 2.90
N GLU A 885 -10.19 -24.91 2.30
CA GLU A 885 -10.18 -26.33 1.89
C GLU A 885 -10.43 -27.26 3.09
N ARG A 886 -9.77 -27.00 4.23
CA ARG A 886 -9.99 -27.78 5.45
C ARG A 886 -11.42 -27.60 5.98
N GLU A 887 -11.85 -26.36 6.19
CA GLU A 887 -13.13 -26.04 6.81
C GLU A 887 -14.33 -26.43 5.92
N ALA A 888 -14.19 -26.32 4.61
CA ALA A 888 -15.23 -26.73 3.67
C ALA A 888 -15.47 -28.23 3.79
N TYR A 889 -14.42 -29.07 3.76
CA TYR A 889 -14.60 -30.52 3.95
C TYR A 889 -15.10 -30.89 5.35
N GLU A 890 -14.70 -30.14 6.38
CA GLU A 890 -15.20 -30.36 7.75
C GLU A 890 -16.70 -30.06 7.87
N TYR A 891 -17.15 -28.93 7.30
CA TYR A 891 -18.49 -28.39 7.55
C TYR A 891 -19.55 -28.80 6.53
N ILE A 892 -19.18 -29.44 5.41
CA ILE A 892 -20.16 -30.00 4.45
C ILE A 892 -20.72 -31.36 4.88
N LEU A 893 -20.07 -32.06 5.81
CA LEU A 893 -20.45 -33.43 6.19
C LEU A 893 -21.87 -33.48 6.76
N GLY A 894 -22.71 -34.33 6.16
CA GLY A 894 -24.11 -34.53 6.56
C GLY A 894 -25.04 -33.35 6.26
N LYS A 895 -24.60 -32.34 5.50
CA LYS A 895 -25.39 -31.14 5.19
C LYS A 895 -26.15 -31.27 3.87
N ASP A 896 -27.30 -30.61 3.79
CA ASP A 896 -28.17 -30.54 2.61
C ASP A 896 -28.07 -29.19 1.89
N ALA A 897 -27.51 -28.17 2.54
CA ALA A 897 -27.21 -26.87 1.95
C ALA A 897 -26.02 -26.20 2.65
N MET A 898 -25.41 -25.22 1.99
CA MET A 898 -24.31 -24.41 2.53
C MET A 898 -24.60 -22.92 2.46
N ILE A 899 -24.19 -22.20 3.49
CA ILE A 899 -24.08 -20.74 3.51
C ILE A 899 -22.58 -20.38 3.44
N PHE A 900 -22.16 -19.75 2.33
CA PHE A 900 -20.84 -19.13 2.23
C PHE A 900 -20.95 -17.64 2.54
N ASP A 901 -20.36 -17.22 3.66
CA ASP A 901 -20.42 -15.85 4.11
C ASP A 901 -19.12 -15.10 3.74
N VAL A 902 -19.24 -14.14 2.82
CA VAL A 902 -18.13 -13.29 2.39
C VAL A 902 -18.27 -11.85 2.90
N ARG A 903 -19.14 -11.58 3.88
CA ARG A 903 -19.30 -10.26 4.48
C ARG A 903 -18.00 -9.81 5.15
N ASN A 904 -17.62 -8.54 5.01
CA ASN A 904 -16.35 -8.01 5.53
C ASN A 904 -15.08 -8.66 4.92
N ASN A 905 -15.19 -9.36 3.78
CA ASN A 905 -14.04 -9.98 3.14
C ASN A 905 -13.05 -8.92 2.62
N ARG A 906 -11.77 -9.06 3.00
CA ARG A 906 -10.71 -8.06 2.73
C ARG A 906 -10.07 -8.17 1.33
N GLY A 907 -10.51 -9.09 0.49
CA GLY A 907 -9.95 -9.35 -0.82
C GLY A 907 -8.66 -10.19 -0.78
N GLY A 908 -7.97 -10.27 -1.91
CA GLY A 908 -6.84 -11.17 -2.17
C GLY A 908 -6.86 -11.64 -3.63
N ASN A 909 -6.60 -12.92 -3.92
CA ASN A 909 -6.47 -13.41 -5.29
C ASN A 909 -6.85 -14.89 -5.51
N ILE A 910 -7.65 -15.50 -4.62
CA ILE A 910 -7.99 -16.94 -4.69
C ILE A 910 -9.42 -17.22 -5.15
N SER A 911 -10.24 -16.22 -5.53
CA SER A 911 -11.65 -16.44 -5.92
C SER A 911 -11.81 -17.58 -6.92
N ASP A 912 -10.99 -17.60 -7.96
CA ASP A 912 -11.09 -18.57 -9.05
C ASP A 912 -10.71 -19.98 -8.58
N THR A 913 -9.78 -20.08 -7.61
CA THR A 913 -9.45 -21.34 -6.95
C THR A 913 -10.61 -21.85 -6.09
N LEU A 914 -11.34 -20.96 -5.43
CA LEU A 914 -12.53 -21.36 -4.66
C LEU A 914 -13.67 -21.81 -5.59
N ILE A 915 -13.83 -21.13 -6.73
CA ILE A 915 -14.81 -21.52 -7.75
C ILE A 915 -14.47 -22.89 -8.34
N ASP A 916 -13.22 -23.17 -8.69
CA ASP A 916 -12.78 -24.50 -9.17
C ASP A 916 -13.14 -25.62 -8.18
N TRP A 917 -12.95 -25.39 -6.87
CA TRP A 917 -13.37 -26.33 -5.83
C TRP A 917 -14.89 -26.55 -5.84
N LEU A 918 -15.67 -25.48 -5.96
CA LEU A 918 -17.13 -25.49 -5.90
C LEU A 918 -17.80 -26.02 -7.17
N GLU A 919 -17.10 -26.03 -8.31
CA GLU A 919 -17.63 -26.51 -9.60
C GLU A 919 -17.61 -28.03 -9.75
N ARG A 920 -16.93 -28.74 -8.85
CA ARG A 920 -16.84 -30.21 -8.91
C ARG A 920 -18.22 -30.83 -8.84
N LYS A 921 -18.52 -31.68 -9.83
CA LYS A 921 -19.75 -32.47 -9.89
C LYS A 921 -19.41 -33.95 -9.83
N PRO A 922 -20.19 -34.76 -9.09
CA PRO A 922 -20.11 -36.20 -9.23
C PRO A 922 -20.36 -36.62 -10.67
N HIS A 923 -19.54 -37.53 -11.17
CA HIS A 923 -19.61 -38.07 -12.53
C HIS A 923 -19.73 -39.60 -12.55
N GLY A 924 -19.76 -40.25 -11.39
CA GLY A 924 -19.87 -41.71 -11.30
C GLY A 924 -20.33 -42.17 -9.92
N ILE A 925 -20.56 -43.48 -9.83
CA ILE A 925 -20.91 -44.17 -8.59
C ILE A 925 -19.95 -45.36 -8.45
N TYR A 926 -19.29 -45.47 -7.30
CA TYR A 926 -18.52 -46.63 -6.90
C TYR A 926 -19.38 -47.52 -6.00
N GLN A 927 -19.49 -48.79 -6.34
CA GLN A 927 -20.23 -49.79 -5.56
C GLN A 927 -19.25 -50.86 -5.09
N SER A 928 -18.82 -50.77 -3.84
CA SER A 928 -18.14 -51.88 -3.16
C SER A 928 -19.13 -53.01 -2.87
N ARG A 929 -18.69 -54.27 -2.81
CA ARG A 929 -19.56 -55.46 -2.68
C ARG A 929 -20.63 -55.35 -1.59
N ASP A 930 -20.25 -54.83 -0.42
CA ASP A 930 -21.08 -54.85 0.81
C ASP A 930 -21.34 -53.44 1.40
N GLN A 931 -21.00 -52.35 0.69
CA GLN A 931 -21.21 -50.96 1.17
C GLN A 931 -22.27 -50.22 0.36
N ALA A 932 -22.74 -49.08 0.86
CA ALA A 932 -23.61 -48.19 0.10
C ALA A 932 -22.88 -47.63 -1.14
N PRO A 933 -23.59 -47.37 -2.26
CA PRO A 933 -22.99 -46.72 -3.40
C PRO A 933 -22.43 -45.33 -3.04
N GLU A 934 -21.20 -45.07 -3.43
CA GLU A 934 -20.47 -43.83 -3.18
C GLU A 934 -20.37 -42.99 -4.45
N VAL A 935 -20.61 -41.68 -4.35
CA VAL A 935 -20.45 -40.77 -5.49
C VAL A 935 -18.98 -40.48 -5.75
N ALA A 936 -18.58 -40.42 -7.02
CA ALA A 936 -17.21 -40.12 -7.44
C ALA A 936 -17.15 -38.83 -8.28
N PRO A 937 -16.28 -37.84 -7.92
CA PRO A 937 -15.55 -37.76 -6.66
C PRO A 937 -16.49 -37.53 -5.47
N ASP A 938 -16.14 -38.08 -4.32
CA ASP A 938 -16.84 -37.92 -3.03
C ASP A 938 -16.69 -36.50 -2.46
N ARG A 939 -15.66 -35.78 -2.93
CA ARG A 939 -15.32 -34.39 -2.61
C ARG A 939 -15.92 -33.39 -3.60
N ALA A 940 -17.21 -33.50 -3.87
CA ALA A 940 -17.98 -32.59 -4.72
C ALA A 940 -19.19 -32.02 -3.97
N TRP A 941 -19.55 -30.76 -4.23
CA TRP A 941 -20.72 -30.12 -3.65
C TRP A 941 -21.73 -29.76 -4.74
N ASN A 942 -22.78 -30.56 -4.87
CA ASN A 942 -23.85 -30.38 -5.86
C ASN A 942 -25.20 -30.00 -5.23
N LYS A 943 -25.19 -29.50 -3.98
CA LYS A 943 -26.40 -29.11 -3.25
C LYS A 943 -26.53 -27.58 -3.16
N ARG A 944 -27.65 -27.12 -2.58
CA ARG A 944 -28.04 -25.70 -2.55
C ARG A 944 -27.01 -24.83 -1.82
N VAL A 945 -26.77 -23.63 -2.35
CA VAL A 945 -25.84 -22.65 -1.77
C VAL A 945 -26.48 -21.27 -1.72
N ILE A 946 -26.34 -20.59 -0.58
CA ILE A 946 -26.57 -19.15 -0.43
C ILE A 946 -25.24 -18.46 -0.14
N VAL A 947 -25.04 -17.27 -0.71
CA VAL A 947 -23.87 -16.44 -0.43
C VAL A 947 -24.31 -15.17 0.30
N LEU A 948 -23.70 -14.89 1.46
CA LEU A 948 -23.88 -13.64 2.19
C LEU A 948 -22.81 -12.62 1.78
N MET A 949 -23.21 -11.38 1.51
CA MET A 949 -22.32 -10.30 1.06
C MET A 949 -22.74 -8.93 1.63
N ASN A 950 -21.78 -8.01 1.77
CA ASN A 950 -22.09 -6.66 2.27
C ASN A 950 -21.16 -5.58 1.69
N GLU A 951 -21.43 -4.33 2.08
CA GLU A 951 -20.70 -3.12 1.73
C GLU A 951 -19.25 -3.06 2.26
N HIS A 952 -18.80 -4.09 2.99
CA HIS A 952 -17.44 -4.22 3.52
C HIS A 952 -16.65 -5.37 2.87
N SER A 953 -17.20 -6.01 1.82
CA SER A 953 -16.51 -7.01 1.02
C SER A 953 -15.82 -6.31 -0.15
N TYR A 954 -14.48 -6.39 -0.25
CA TYR A 954 -13.69 -5.60 -1.21
C TYR A 954 -12.91 -6.47 -2.19
N SER A 955 -12.63 -5.93 -3.38
CA SER A 955 -11.69 -6.51 -4.35
C SER A 955 -12.07 -7.94 -4.75
N ASN A 956 -11.19 -8.93 -4.58
CA ASN A 956 -11.48 -10.33 -4.89
C ASN A 956 -12.62 -10.95 -4.06
N GLY A 957 -12.96 -10.34 -2.90
CA GLY A 957 -14.16 -10.67 -2.14
C GLY A 957 -15.47 -10.26 -2.83
N GLU A 958 -15.41 -9.36 -3.82
CA GLU A 958 -16.55 -8.95 -4.67
C GLU A 958 -16.63 -9.82 -5.94
N MET A 959 -15.48 -10.31 -6.42
CA MET A 959 -15.42 -11.21 -7.57
C MET A 959 -16.05 -12.57 -7.25
N PHE A 960 -15.89 -13.06 -6.02
CA PHE A 960 -16.47 -14.34 -5.59
C PHE A 960 -18.01 -14.40 -5.70
N PRO A 961 -18.80 -13.49 -5.10
CA PRO A 961 -20.26 -13.52 -5.24
C PRO A 961 -20.71 -13.38 -6.69
N TYR A 962 -20.05 -12.53 -7.49
CA TYR A 962 -20.30 -12.41 -8.92
C TYR A 962 -20.06 -13.75 -9.65
N ALA A 963 -18.91 -14.40 -9.43
CA ALA A 963 -18.58 -15.67 -10.06
C ALA A 963 -19.55 -16.78 -9.64
N MET A 964 -19.92 -16.85 -8.37
CA MET A 964 -20.91 -17.81 -7.86
C MET A 964 -22.26 -17.68 -8.58
N ARG A 965 -22.73 -16.46 -8.84
CA ARG A 965 -23.94 -16.22 -9.66
C ARG A 965 -23.71 -16.60 -11.12
N GLN A 966 -22.64 -16.07 -11.73
CA GLN A 966 -22.36 -16.24 -13.15
C GLN A 966 -22.21 -17.71 -13.56
N ARG A 967 -21.73 -18.55 -12.65
CA ARG A 967 -21.54 -20.00 -12.84
C ARG A 967 -22.74 -20.84 -12.40
N GLY A 968 -23.80 -20.21 -11.88
CA GLY A 968 -25.00 -20.90 -11.40
C GLY A 968 -24.76 -21.75 -10.15
N LEU A 969 -23.73 -21.41 -9.36
CA LEU A 969 -23.36 -22.13 -8.14
C LEU A 969 -24.13 -21.65 -6.91
N ALA A 970 -24.49 -20.36 -6.86
CA ALA A 970 -25.34 -19.81 -5.82
C ALA A 970 -26.79 -19.73 -6.27
N GLU A 971 -27.72 -20.14 -5.40
CA GLU A 971 -29.16 -19.99 -5.65
C GLU A 971 -29.59 -18.52 -5.50
N LYS A 972 -29.07 -17.84 -4.47
CA LYS A 972 -29.23 -16.40 -4.23
C LYS A 972 -28.00 -15.81 -3.54
N LEU A 973 -27.73 -14.56 -3.86
CA LEU A 973 -26.87 -13.68 -3.09
C LEU A 973 -27.73 -12.84 -2.13
N VAL A 974 -27.38 -12.77 -0.85
CA VAL A 974 -28.17 -12.10 0.19
C VAL A 974 -27.32 -11.04 0.91
N GLY A 975 -27.92 -9.88 1.20
CA GLY A 975 -27.30 -8.84 2.01
C GLY A 975 -27.33 -7.45 1.36
N ILE A 976 -26.20 -6.77 1.27
CA ILE A 976 -26.07 -5.43 0.67
C ILE A 976 -25.01 -5.45 -0.44
N ALA A 977 -25.18 -4.58 -1.43
CA ALA A 977 -24.25 -4.48 -2.56
C ALA A 977 -22.82 -4.23 -2.09
N THR A 978 -21.84 -4.87 -2.73
CA THR A 978 -20.42 -4.58 -2.50
C THR A 978 -20.06 -3.21 -3.09
N PRO A 979 -18.94 -2.57 -2.71
CA PRO A 979 -18.64 -1.19 -3.07
C PRO A 979 -18.14 -0.97 -4.50
N GLY A 980 -17.69 -2.00 -5.20
CA GLY A 980 -16.98 -1.87 -6.47
C GLY A 980 -15.56 -1.35 -6.26
N TYR A 981 -14.86 -1.84 -5.25
CA TYR A 981 -13.46 -1.49 -4.98
C TYR A 981 -12.56 -2.57 -5.61
N VAL A 982 -12.52 -2.63 -6.94
CA VAL A 982 -11.98 -3.81 -7.65
C VAL A 982 -11.24 -3.46 -8.94
N ILE A 983 -9.94 -3.21 -8.79
CA ILE A 983 -8.96 -3.21 -9.88
C ILE A 983 -7.78 -4.04 -9.40
N TRP A 984 -7.25 -4.93 -10.24
CA TRP A 984 -6.06 -5.70 -9.90
C TRP A 984 -4.87 -4.75 -9.69
N THR A 985 -4.20 -4.87 -8.56
CA THR A 985 -3.20 -3.90 -8.10
C THR A 985 -1.86 -4.55 -7.77
N SER A 986 -0.79 -3.76 -7.82
CA SER A 986 0.52 -4.10 -7.27
C SER A 986 1.06 -2.95 -6.41
N GLY A 987 2.11 -3.19 -5.62
CA GLY A 987 2.81 -2.14 -4.87
C GLY A 987 4.08 -1.69 -5.59
N PHE A 988 4.53 -0.47 -5.31
CA PHE A 988 5.84 0.04 -5.72
C PHE A 988 6.40 1.01 -4.67
N SER A 989 7.72 1.20 -4.67
CA SER A 989 8.43 2.10 -3.76
C SER A 989 8.91 3.34 -4.51
N LEU A 990 9.06 4.44 -3.79
CA LEU A 990 9.59 5.70 -4.29
C LEU A 990 10.85 6.10 -3.50
N PRO A 991 11.68 7.01 -4.06
CA PRO A 991 12.72 7.70 -3.29
C PRO A 991 12.21 8.24 -1.96
N GLY A 992 13.05 8.28 -0.94
CA GLY A 992 12.66 8.65 0.43
C GLY A 992 11.88 7.57 1.21
N GLY A 993 11.65 6.37 0.66
CA GLY A 993 11.04 5.25 1.37
C GLY A 993 9.50 5.23 1.37
N PHE A 994 8.86 6.08 0.56
CA PHE A 994 7.40 6.03 0.37
C PHE A 994 6.99 4.76 -0.37
N LYS A 995 5.78 4.28 -0.08
CA LYS A 995 5.17 3.13 -0.75
C LYS A 995 3.84 3.54 -1.36
N ALA A 996 3.55 3.08 -2.57
CA ALA A 996 2.30 3.37 -3.26
C ALA A 996 1.70 2.11 -3.89
N ARG A 997 0.39 2.13 -4.12
CA ARG A 997 -0.32 1.11 -4.89
C ARG A 997 -0.66 1.61 -6.30
N ILE A 998 -0.56 0.72 -7.28
CA ILE A 998 -0.86 0.99 -8.69
C ILE A 998 -1.92 0.00 -9.22
N PRO A 999 -3.13 0.49 -9.54
CA PRO A 999 -4.18 -0.31 -10.16
C PRO A 999 -3.91 -0.48 -11.66
N GLY A 1000 -3.63 -1.71 -12.09
CA GLY A 1000 -3.08 -2.01 -13.41
C GLY A 1000 -3.88 -2.96 -14.31
N LYS A 1001 -4.95 -3.61 -13.81
CA LYS A 1001 -5.87 -4.38 -14.67
C LYS A 1001 -7.31 -4.29 -14.17
N ALA A 1002 -8.22 -3.80 -15.00
CA ALA A 1002 -9.65 -3.77 -14.67
C ALA A 1002 -10.27 -5.18 -14.63
N VAL A 1003 -11.36 -5.28 -13.87
CA VAL A 1003 -12.21 -6.46 -13.79
C VAL A 1003 -13.56 -6.12 -14.43
N TYR A 1004 -13.92 -6.88 -15.47
CA TYR A 1004 -15.15 -6.72 -16.22
C TYR A 1004 -16.05 -7.94 -16.02
N ARG A 1005 -17.36 -7.71 -16.04
CA ARG A 1005 -18.36 -8.76 -16.17
C ARG A 1005 -18.39 -9.27 -17.62
N MET A 1006 -19.05 -10.41 -17.84
CA MET A 1006 -19.18 -11.03 -19.16
C MET A 1006 -19.94 -10.16 -20.17
N ASP A 1007 -20.79 -9.25 -19.69
CA ASP A 1007 -21.50 -8.25 -20.52
C ASP A 1007 -20.62 -7.02 -20.87
N GLY A 1008 -19.35 -7.03 -20.48
CA GLY A 1008 -18.40 -5.93 -20.67
C GLY A 1008 -18.54 -4.78 -19.67
N SER A 1009 -19.47 -4.84 -18.71
CA SER A 1009 -19.58 -3.82 -17.66
C SER A 1009 -18.42 -3.91 -16.67
N ASN A 1010 -17.85 -2.76 -16.32
CA ASN A 1010 -16.77 -2.69 -15.34
C ASN A 1010 -17.33 -2.85 -13.92
N MET A 1011 -16.60 -3.56 -13.06
CA MET A 1011 -16.98 -3.74 -11.65
C MET A 1011 -16.45 -2.61 -10.74
N GLU A 1012 -15.46 -1.83 -11.18
CA GLU A 1012 -14.98 -0.66 -10.42
C GLU A 1012 -16.09 0.38 -10.29
N ASN A 1013 -16.32 0.88 -9.07
CA ASN A 1013 -17.45 1.73 -8.67
C ASN A 1013 -18.83 1.14 -9.02
N ASN A 1014 -18.91 -0.17 -9.27
CA ASN A 1014 -20.11 -0.88 -9.69
C ASN A 1014 -20.10 -2.30 -9.08
N GLY A 1015 -20.06 -2.34 -7.75
CA GLY A 1015 -19.98 -3.58 -7.00
C GLY A 1015 -21.16 -4.53 -7.24
N GLU A 1016 -21.00 -5.75 -6.76
CA GLU A 1016 -21.96 -6.81 -6.94
C GLU A 1016 -23.24 -6.52 -6.15
N LYS A 1017 -24.41 -6.74 -6.77
CA LYS A 1017 -25.71 -6.49 -6.14
C LYS A 1017 -26.28 -7.81 -5.60
N PRO A 1018 -26.91 -7.84 -4.42
CA PRO A 1018 -27.57 -9.04 -3.92
C PRO A 1018 -28.86 -9.32 -4.70
N ASP A 1019 -29.28 -10.58 -4.76
CA ASP A 1019 -30.61 -10.96 -5.26
C ASP A 1019 -31.68 -10.64 -4.20
N VAL A 1020 -31.34 -10.78 -2.92
CA VAL A 1020 -32.20 -10.43 -1.79
C VAL A 1020 -31.51 -9.38 -0.94
N ARG A 1021 -31.99 -8.14 -1.05
CA ARG A 1021 -31.44 -7.01 -0.29
C ARG A 1021 -31.94 -7.06 1.16
N VAL A 1022 -31.03 -7.25 2.11
CA VAL A 1022 -31.32 -7.26 3.54
C VAL A 1022 -30.33 -6.36 4.27
N TRP A 1023 -30.84 -5.31 4.91
CA TRP A 1023 -30.03 -4.40 5.70
C TRP A 1023 -30.05 -4.83 7.17
N MET A 1024 -28.89 -4.78 7.82
CA MET A 1024 -28.76 -4.96 9.26
C MET A 1024 -28.70 -3.59 9.92
N THR A 1025 -29.70 -3.25 10.74
CA THR A 1025 -29.70 -1.99 11.46
C THR A 1025 -28.61 -1.97 12.53
N PRO A 1026 -28.13 -0.79 12.94
CA PRO A 1026 -27.20 -0.69 14.05
C PRO A 1026 -27.75 -1.27 15.37
N ASP A 1027 -29.05 -1.18 15.63
CA ASP A 1027 -29.69 -1.67 16.86
C ASP A 1027 -29.81 -3.20 16.86
N GLU A 1028 -30.16 -3.81 15.72
CA GLU A 1028 -30.14 -5.27 15.56
C GLU A 1028 -28.75 -5.83 15.79
N TRP A 1029 -27.72 -5.20 15.22
CA TRP A 1029 -26.33 -5.61 15.42
C TRP A 1029 -25.91 -5.54 16.90
N LEU A 1030 -26.24 -4.44 17.59
CA LEU A 1030 -25.95 -4.30 19.04
C LEU A 1030 -26.70 -5.34 19.88
N ALA A 1031 -27.91 -5.72 19.46
CA ALA A 1031 -28.71 -6.76 20.09
C ALA A 1031 -28.24 -8.19 19.74
N GLY A 1032 -27.18 -8.35 18.94
CA GLY A 1032 -26.66 -9.65 18.50
C GLY A 1032 -27.55 -10.37 17.47
N LYS A 1033 -28.46 -9.65 16.81
CA LYS A 1033 -29.32 -10.18 15.73
C LYS A 1033 -28.59 -10.10 14.38
N ASP A 1034 -28.81 -11.09 13.52
CA ASP A 1034 -28.26 -11.13 12.16
C ASP A 1034 -29.36 -11.41 11.13
N PRO A 1035 -30.14 -10.38 10.72
CA PRO A 1035 -31.26 -10.57 9.79
C PRO A 1035 -30.81 -11.07 8.40
N GLN A 1036 -29.55 -10.86 8.02
CA GLN A 1036 -29.01 -11.36 6.76
C GLN A 1036 -28.80 -12.87 6.83
N LEU A 1037 -28.24 -13.37 7.94
CA LEU A 1037 -28.10 -14.80 8.19
C LEU A 1037 -29.46 -15.48 8.35
N ASP A 1038 -30.38 -14.85 9.09
CA ASP A 1038 -31.76 -15.34 9.26
C ASP A 1038 -32.47 -15.49 7.91
N LYS A 1039 -32.30 -14.50 7.00
CA LYS A 1039 -32.88 -14.59 5.66
C LYS A 1039 -32.25 -15.71 4.83
N ALA A 1040 -30.95 -15.94 4.95
CA ALA A 1040 -30.31 -17.06 4.25
C ALA A 1040 -30.83 -18.42 4.76
N LEU A 1041 -31.06 -18.55 6.06
CA LEU A 1041 -31.69 -19.74 6.66
C LEU A 1041 -33.11 -19.93 6.12
N GLU A 1042 -33.93 -18.88 6.12
CA GLU A 1042 -35.30 -18.92 5.58
C GLU A 1042 -35.33 -19.41 4.13
N LEU A 1043 -34.42 -18.91 3.28
CA LEU A 1043 -34.35 -19.30 1.87
C LEU A 1043 -33.93 -20.77 1.68
N LEU A 1044 -33.17 -21.34 2.61
CA LEU A 1044 -32.69 -22.72 2.54
C LEU A 1044 -33.62 -23.73 3.21
N GLN A 1045 -34.61 -23.29 4.00
CA GLN A 1045 -35.63 -24.21 4.52
C GLN A 1045 -36.43 -24.86 3.37
N PRO A 1046 -36.85 -26.13 3.52
CA PRO A 1046 -37.68 -26.78 2.52
C PRO A 1046 -39.00 -26.03 2.38
N LYS A 1047 -39.34 -25.61 1.14
CA LYS A 1047 -40.67 -25.06 0.87
C LYS A 1047 -41.70 -26.14 1.20
N PRO A 1048 -42.78 -25.82 1.94
CA PRO A 1048 -43.86 -26.79 2.17
C PRO A 1048 -44.34 -27.27 0.79
N THR A 1049 -44.29 -28.59 0.59
CA THR A 1049 -44.78 -29.22 -0.63
C THR A 1049 -46.23 -28.81 -0.80
N ALA A 1050 -46.54 -28.08 -1.87
CA ALA A 1050 -47.92 -27.89 -2.27
C ALA A 1050 -48.51 -29.31 -2.41
N GLN A 1051 -49.47 -29.65 -1.57
CA GLN A 1051 -50.30 -30.82 -1.79
C GLN A 1051 -50.85 -30.67 -3.21
N LYS A 1052 -50.40 -31.53 -4.13
CA LYS A 1052 -51.06 -31.65 -5.43
C LYS A 1052 -52.51 -32.07 -5.14
N PRO A 1053 -53.51 -31.43 -5.77
CA PRO A 1053 -54.90 -31.87 -5.66
C PRO A 1053 -55.07 -33.30 -6.15
#